data_AF-A0A7X9P6X8-F1
#
_entry.id   AF-A0A7X9P6X8-F1
#
_cell.length_a   1.000
_cell.length_b   1.000
_cell.length_c   1.000
_cell.angle_alpha   90.00
_cell.angle_beta   90.00
_cell.angle_gamma   90.00
#
_symmetry.space_group_name_H-M   'P 1'
#
loop_
_entity.id
_entity.type
_entity.pdbx_description
1 polymer ?
#
loop_
_entity_poly.entity_id
_entity_poly.type
_entity_poly.pdbx_seq_one_letter_code
_entity_poly.pdbx_strand_id
1 'polypeptide(L)'
;MSRLLAAGPALLVVAACGGKTEPWTDAVAGPEVPAPEPELCDGLDNDLDGVVDNGFRNPADGTYGLYEHCGRCGATCEGAIANAAATACEEVRERVWACRATLCADGYTPTADRSHCVPLGPLLCRPCADDGDCNVFGGACREIGGELRCTASCGDASPDRRGCPEGYDCAGGLCLPAGGSCWCGPGEFFAVSCDLPTPGGGSCLGHAECRDGVLSECLGSEEICDEIDNDCNGVVDDPYVDVRGVYSVDVHNCGACGVDCTTTSLPGMELTCGGDPYAPRCRILCADEVDGVQVGDRLDADLDIANGCECTVTAIDDQAGPFDTYGNELDVNCDGADGVVVRSLYVAPDGDDAHPGSPFYPMRTIGAAVARAAESLATERPLADVFVAAGTYVEVLRVPDGVRVHGGYRNDFLGLAPEAFLTVVISDDASSAPGGAALVLDRAGVTRTVVEGLQFRGADAPAAGRPAFGAWIRSPGPALELRRTTIRAGQGGAGQHGTNGAAGVGPTAEPAPGAPQRLAVESSRHECLRTAENVVRGGDGGRSVCGTVDVSGGRGGDADCSSYDQREGTGEAGRSGGAGAPGGAGGLGGYGAQGPTFGVCEEYVCCGVFSVLPEYELAADGGNGANGAPGTAGVGCADPLG
;
A
#
# COMPACT_ATOMS: atom_id res chain seq x y z
N MET A 1 -28.67 26.20 -56.07
CA MET A 1 -29.86 25.36 -56.33
C MET A 1 -29.50 23.93 -55.93
N SER A 2 -29.45 23.65 -54.63
CA SER A 2 -30.56 23.12 -53.83
C SER A 2 -30.90 21.67 -54.15
N ARG A 3 -30.37 20.75 -53.35
CA ARG A 3 -31.15 19.77 -52.59
C ARG A 3 -30.29 19.18 -51.48
N LEU A 4 -30.58 19.64 -50.25
CA LEU A 4 -30.25 18.92 -49.03
C LEU A 4 -31.01 17.58 -49.04
N LEU A 5 -30.33 16.49 -48.71
CA LEU A 5 -30.92 15.31 -48.11
C LEU A 5 -30.13 15.03 -46.84
N ALA A 6 -30.82 15.11 -45.72
CA ALA A 6 -30.28 14.94 -44.39
C ALA A 6 -29.94 13.46 -44.15
N ALA A 7 -28.73 13.18 -43.67
CA ALA A 7 -28.40 11.91 -43.04
C ALA A 7 -28.62 12.07 -41.54
N GLY A 8 -29.69 11.46 -41.02
CA GLY A 8 -29.95 11.38 -39.58
C GLY A 8 -29.01 10.38 -38.89
N PRO A 9 -28.88 10.46 -37.55
CA PRO A 9 -28.09 9.51 -36.80
C PRO A 9 -28.81 8.15 -36.82
N ALA A 10 -28.12 7.11 -37.31
CA ALA A 10 -28.58 5.74 -37.16
C ALA A 10 -28.26 5.30 -35.72
N LEU A 11 -29.29 5.31 -34.87
CA LEU A 11 -29.26 4.64 -33.57
C LEU A 11 -29.57 3.16 -33.81
N LEU A 12 -28.57 2.29 -33.67
CA LEU A 12 -28.78 0.84 -33.68
C LEU A 12 -29.28 0.41 -32.29
N VAL A 13 -30.59 0.24 -32.16
CA VAL A 13 -31.19 -0.44 -30.99
C VAL A 13 -31.19 -1.93 -31.31
N VAL A 14 -30.32 -2.70 -30.67
CA VAL A 14 -30.43 -4.16 -30.63
C VAL A 14 -31.42 -4.51 -29.53
N ALA A 15 -32.67 -4.76 -29.92
CA ALA A 15 -33.64 -5.41 -29.06
C ALA A 15 -33.35 -6.93 -29.08
N ALA A 16 -32.79 -7.46 -28.00
CA ALA A 16 -32.75 -8.90 -27.77
C ALA A 16 -34.09 -9.33 -27.16
N CYS A 17 -34.96 -9.94 -27.97
CA CYS A 17 -35.99 -10.83 -27.45
C CYS A 17 -35.33 -12.19 -27.20
N GLY A 18 -34.99 -12.48 -25.95
CA GLY A 18 -34.58 -13.82 -25.51
C GLY A 18 -35.75 -14.80 -25.56
N GLY A 19 -36.13 -15.24 -26.76
CA GLY A 19 -36.90 -16.45 -26.95
C GLY A 19 -35.99 -17.64 -26.71
N LYS A 20 -36.27 -18.43 -25.67
CA LYS A 20 -35.61 -19.72 -25.43
C LYS A 20 -35.78 -20.60 -26.66
N THR A 21 -34.70 -20.80 -27.42
CA THR A 21 -34.56 -21.94 -28.30
C THR A 21 -34.11 -23.12 -27.45
N GLU A 22 -34.95 -24.15 -27.41
CA GLU A 22 -34.64 -25.47 -26.86
C GLU A 22 -33.26 -25.95 -27.36
N PRO A 23 -32.40 -26.49 -26.48
CA PRO A 23 -31.13 -27.05 -26.92
C PRO A 23 -31.38 -28.27 -27.80
N TRP A 24 -30.63 -28.31 -28.89
CA TRP A 24 -30.53 -29.42 -29.81
C TRP A 24 -29.98 -30.64 -29.04
N THR A 25 -30.85 -31.59 -28.72
CA THR A 25 -30.47 -32.88 -28.12
C THR A 25 -30.14 -33.89 -29.20
N ASP A 26 -28.99 -33.73 -29.83
CA ASP A 26 -28.22 -34.91 -30.22
C ASP A 26 -27.46 -35.33 -28.97
N ALA A 27 -28.05 -36.26 -28.23
CA ALA A 27 -27.37 -37.02 -27.19
C ALA A 27 -26.26 -37.85 -27.86
N VAL A 28 -25.14 -37.21 -28.18
CA VAL A 28 -23.86 -37.87 -27.95
C VAL A 28 -23.82 -38.06 -26.45
N ALA A 29 -23.77 -39.31 -25.99
CA ALA A 29 -23.50 -39.60 -24.59
C ALA A 29 -22.26 -38.77 -24.22
N GLY A 30 -22.45 -37.76 -23.37
CA GLY A 30 -21.33 -37.08 -22.75
C GLY A 30 -20.46 -38.13 -22.07
N PRO A 31 -19.15 -37.89 -21.89
CA PRO A 31 -18.35 -38.76 -21.05
C PRO A 31 -19.12 -38.97 -19.74
N GLU A 32 -19.24 -40.23 -19.30
CA GLU A 32 -19.78 -40.53 -17.98
C GLU A 32 -19.09 -39.59 -16.99
N VAL A 33 -19.85 -38.72 -16.31
CA VAL A 33 -19.29 -37.96 -15.19
C VAL A 33 -18.77 -39.02 -14.22
N PRO A 34 -17.47 -39.03 -13.90
CA PRO A 34 -16.91 -40.02 -13.01
C PRO A 34 -17.75 -40.09 -11.74
N ALA A 35 -18.01 -41.30 -11.25
CA ALA A 35 -18.56 -41.42 -9.91
C ALA A 35 -17.52 -40.85 -8.93
N PRO A 36 -17.92 -40.06 -7.91
CA PRO A 36 -16.99 -39.59 -6.91
C PRO A 36 -16.36 -40.81 -6.21
N GLU A 37 -15.03 -40.87 -6.24
CA GLU A 37 -14.22 -41.90 -5.61
C GLU A 37 -13.50 -41.28 -4.40
N PRO A 38 -13.09 -42.06 -3.38
CA PRO A 38 -12.26 -41.51 -2.31
C PRO A 38 -11.00 -40.88 -2.87
N GLU A 39 -10.60 -39.74 -2.31
CA GLU A 39 -9.36 -39.06 -2.66
C GLU A 39 -8.18 -40.02 -2.68
N LEU A 40 -7.47 -39.96 -3.80
CA LEU A 40 -6.14 -40.47 -3.98
C LEU A 40 -5.19 -39.29 -3.88
N CYS A 41 -3.93 -39.58 -3.61
CA CYS A 41 -2.89 -38.57 -3.65
C CYS A 41 -2.38 -38.55 -5.10
N ASP A 42 -3.21 -38.03 -6.01
CA ASP A 42 -2.93 -38.00 -7.45
C ASP A 42 -3.06 -36.59 -8.06
N GLY A 43 -3.30 -35.60 -7.20
CA GLY A 43 -3.52 -34.22 -7.61
C GLY A 43 -4.87 -34.02 -8.28
N LEU A 44 -5.78 -34.98 -8.28
CA LEU A 44 -7.12 -34.80 -8.82
C LEU A 44 -8.13 -34.70 -7.68
N ASP A 45 -9.21 -33.97 -7.92
CA ASP A 45 -10.39 -34.00 -7.06
C ASP A 45 -11.20 -35.27 -7.42
N ASN A 46 -10.83 -36.41 -6.82
CA ASN A 46 -11.44 -37.70 -7.14
C ASN A 46 -12.86 -37.80 -6.56
N ASP A 47 -13.11 -37.15 -5.43
CA ASP A 47 -14.39 -37.17 -4.72
C ASP A 47 -15.35 -36.05 -5.19
N LEU A 48 -14.88 -35.17 -6.07
CA LEU A 48 -15.60 -34.11 -6.75
C LEU A 48 -16.21 -33.08 -5.76
N ASP A 49 -15.56 -32.84 -4.62
CA ASP A 49 -15.99 -31.87 -3.62
C ASP A 49 -15.47 -30.44 -3.84
N GLY A 50 -14.59 -30.27 -4.84
CA GLY A 50 -13.96 -29.00 -5.21
C GLY A 50 -12.66 -28.72 -4.46
N VAL A 51 -12.12 -29.68 -3.70
CA VAL A 51 -10.88 -29.58 -2.95
C VAL A 51 -9.97 -30.74 -3.32
N VAL A 52 -8.87 -30.47 -4.02
CA VAL A 52 -7.93 -31.50 -4.47
C VAL A 52 -7.18 -32.14 -3.30
N ASP A 53 -7.05 -33.48 -3.32
CA ASP A 53 -6.31 -34.30 -2.36
C ASP A 53 -6.73 -34.04 -0.89
N ASN A 54 -8.02 -33.77 -0.64
CA ASN A 54 -8.54 -33.55 0.71
C ASN A 54 -8.35 -34.82 1.58
N GLY A 55 -7.43 -34.75 2.53
CA GLY A 55 -6.99 -35.89 3.35
C GLY A 55 -5.48 -36.16 3.28
N PHE A 56 -4.80 -35.65 2.25
CA PHE A 56 -3.35 -35.65 2.13
C PHE A 56 -2.72 -34.27 2.35
N ARG A 57 -3.56 -33.22 2.36
CA ARG A 57 -3.20 -31.84 2.72
C ARG A 57 -3.56 -31.55 4.18
N ASN A 58 -2.86 -30.61 4.79
CA ASN A 58 -3.15 -30.08 6.12
C ASN A 58 -4.56 -29.44 6.11
N PRO A 59 -5.49 -29.94 6.94
CA PRO A 59 -6.86 -29.44 6.96
C PRO A 59 -7.01 -27.97 7.38
N ALA A 60 -5.98 -27.39 8.02
CA ALA A 60 -6.03 -26.01 8.51
C ALA A 60 -5.78 -24.97 7.41
N ASP A 61 -4.90 -25.26 6.45
CA ASP A 61 -4.39 -24.28 5.48
C ASP A 61 -4.34 -24.79 4.03
N GLY A 62 -4.72 -26.05 3.80
CA GLY A 62 -4.76 -26.70 2.49
C GLY A 62 -3.38 -26.99 1.89
N THR A 63 -2.31 -26.94 2.68
CA THR A 63 -0.92 -27.16 2.21
C THR A 63 -0.46 -28.60 2.45
N TYR A 64 0.57 -29.04 1.73
CA TYR A 64 1.24 -30.31 1.99
C TYR A 64 2.24 -30.18 3.15
N GLY A 65 1.72 -29.92 4.35
CA GLY A 65 2.52 -29.80 5.58
C GLY A 65 2.54 -31.07 6.43
N LEU A 66 2.08 -32.20 5.90
CA LEU A 66 2.01 -33.46 6.65
C LEU A 66 3.30 -34.26 6.46
N TYR A 67 3.72 -35.04 7.47
CA TYR A 67 4.99 -35.79 7.42
C TYR A 67 5.11 -36.77 6.23
N GLU A 68 4.00 -37.41 5.86
CA GLU A 68 3.89 -38.37 4.74
C GLU A 68 3.61 -37.68 3.38
N HIS A 69 3.32 -36.37 3.42
CA HIS A 69 2.99 -35.53 2.27
C HIS A 69 3.64 -34.15 2.47
N CYS A 70 4.95 -34.12 2.68
CA CYS A 70 5.68 -32.91 3.04
C CYS A 70 6.13 -32.17 1.80
N GLY A 71 5.78 -30.89 1.69
CA GLY A 71 6.00 -30.08 0.50
C GLY A 71 5.06 -30.43 -0.65
N ARG A 72 4.65 -31.70 -0.75
CA ARG A 72 3.71 -32.20 -1.75
C ARG A 72 3.12 -33.58 -1.41
N CYS A 73 2.17 -33.99 -2.23
CA CYS A 73 1.57 -35.31 -2.20
C CYS A 73 2.60 -36.46 -2.28
N GLY A 74 2.57 -37.35 -1.28
CA GLY A 74 3.27 -38.64 -1.27
C GLY A 74 4.76 -38.54 -0.89
N ALA A 75 5.26 -37.32 -0.69
CA ALA A 75 6.63 -37.06 -0.26
C ALA A 75 6.75 -37.26 1.26
N THR A 76 7.14 -38.47 1.67
CA THR A 76 7.46 -38.75 3.07
C THR A 76 8.84 -38.19 3.43
N CYS A 77 8.97 -37.62 4.63
CA CYS A 77 10.28 -37.24 5.16
C CYS A 77 11.12 -38.42 5.67
N GLU A 78 10.55 -39.63 5.71
CA GLU A 78 11.30 -40.82 6.09
C GLU A 78 12.38 -41.15 5.04
N GLY A 79 13.65 -41.10 5.45
CA GLY A 79 14.79 -41.38 4.57
C GLY A 79 15.04 -40.31 3.50
N ALA A 80 14.33 -39.19 3.50
CA ALA A 80 14.47 -38.11 2.52
C ALA A 80 15.82 -37.38 2.61
N ILE A 81 16.43 -37.34 3.80
CA ILE A 81 17.71 -36.65 4.04
C ILE A 81 18.78 -37.71 4.29
N ALA A 82 19.82 -37.70 3.47
CA ALA A 82 20.98 -38.58 3.63
C ALA A 82 21.62 -38.37 5.00
N ASN A 83 21.98 -39.47 5.68
CA ASN A 83 22.54 -39.47 7.03
C ASN A 83 21.63 -38.86 8.11
N ALA A 84 20.35 -38.59 7.85
CA ALA A 84 19.40 -38.26 8.91
C ALA A 84 18.95 -39.54 9.62
N ALA A 85 18.94 -39.52 10.95
CA ALA A 85 18.33 -40.57 11.77
C ALA A 85 16.91 -40.22 12.22
N ALA A 86 16.53 -38.94 12.18
CA ALA A 86 15.14 -38.49 12.27
C ALA A 86 14.93 -37.19 11.48
N THR A 87 13.72 -37.04 10.94
CA THR A 87 13.30 -35.88 10.15
C THR A 87 11.94 -35.36 10.63
N ALA A 88 11.58 -34.16 10.21
CA ALA A 88 10.27 -33.57 10.37
C ALA A 88 9.87 -32.82 9.09
N CYS A 89 8.56 -32.64 8.88
CA CYS A 89 8.07 -31.73 7.85
C CYS A 89 7.87 -30.35 8.45
N GLU A 90 8.53 -29.35 7.87
CA GLU A 90 8.51 -28.00 8.41
C GLU A 90 8.30 -26.98 7.29
N GLU A 91 7.64 -25.87 7.63
CA GLU A 91 7.48 -24.73 6.73
C GLU A 91 8.80 -23.96 6.69
N VAL A 92 9.43 -23.93 5.52
CA VAL A 92 10.78 -23.37 5.32
C VAL A 92 10.74 -21.95 4.77
N ARG A 93 9.63 -21.64 4.10
CA ARG A 93 9.24 -20.32 3.59
C ARG A 93 7.71 -20.34 3.48
N GLU A 94 7.08 -19.17 3.36
CA GLU A 94 5.62 -19.07 3.38
C GLU A 94 4.93 -20.04 2.41
N ARG A 95 4.10 -20.93 2.97
CA ARG A 95 3.35 -22.00 2.29
C ARG A 95 4.23 -22.97 1.50
N VAL A 96 5.51 -23.09 1.81
CA VAL A 96 6.42 -24.11 1.27
C VAL A 96 6.97 -24.93 2.40
N TRP A 97 6.81 -26.24 2.25
CA TRP A 97 7.17 -27.21 3.24
C TRP A 97 8.29 -28.08 2.69
N ALA A 98 9.25 -28.43 3.54
CA ALA A 98 10.30 -29.35 3.18
C ALA A 98 10.70 -30.21 4.38
N CYS A 99 11.35 -31.32 4.08
CA CYS A 99 11.89 -32.17 5.13
C CYS A 99 13.09 -31.49 5.79
N ARG A 100 13.16 -31.60 7.12
CA ARG A 100 14.23 -31.08 7.95
C ARG A 100 14.77 -32.16 8.87
N ALA A 101 16.09 -32.28 8.96
CA ALA A 101 16.78 -33.21 9.83
C ALA A 101 16.65 -32.73 11.28
N THR A 102 15.91 -33.47 12.09
CA THR A 102 15.81 -33.21 13.54
C THR A 102 16.90 -33.95 14.30
N LEU A 103 17.45 -35.01 13.72
CA LEU A 103 18.60 -35.76 14.23
C LEU A 103 19.37 -36.38 13.06
N CYS A 104 20.70 -36.32 13.13
CA CYS A 104 21.60 -36.94 12.16
C CYS A 104 22.25 -38.20 12.74
N ALA A 105 22.71 -39.10 11.87
CA ALA A 105 23.46 -40.29 12.24
C ALA A 105 24.78 -39.94 12.95
N ASP A 106 25.34 -40.90 13.66
CA ASP A 106 26.60 -40.71 14.39
C ASP A 106 27.72 -40.17 13.47
N GLY A 107 28.42 -39.13 13.94
CA GLY A 107 29.46 -38.45 13.17
C GLY A 107 28.96 -37.34 12.24
N TYR A 108 27.65 -37.12 12.10
CA TYR A 108 27.06 -36.09 11.24
C TYR A 108 26.18 -35.13 12.02
N THR A 109 26.19 -33.84 11.73
CA THR A 109 25.37 -32.78 12.35
C THR A 109 24.44 -32.12 11.36
N PRO A 110 23.24 -31.68 11.78
CA PRO A 110 22.39 -30.93 10.87
C PRO A 110 23.04 -29.60 10.52
N THR A 111 22.82 -29.16 9.29
CA THR A 111 23.09 -27.80 8.84
C THR A 111 22.23 -26.78 9.60
N ALA A 112 22.55 -25.49 9.49
CA ALA A 112 21.83 -24.44 10.20
C ALA A 112 20.33 -24.40 9.83
N ASP A 113 20.03 -24.56 8.54
CA ASP A 113 18.68 -24.66 8.00
C ASP A 113 18.05 -26.06 8.18
N ARG A 114 18.87 -27.06 8.57
CA ARG A 114 18.53 -28.48 8.76
C ARG A 114 18.10 -29.23 7.50
N SER A 115 18.42 -28.74 6.31
CA SER A 115 18.15 -29.46 5.05
C SER A 115 19.05 -30.70 4.89
N HIS A 116 20.25 -30.66 5.47
CA HIS A 116 21.26 -31.70 5.26
C HIS A 116 21.95 -32.12 6.57
N CYS A 117 22.56 -33.31 6.54
CA CYS A 117 23.40 -33.82 7.61
C CYS A 117 24.85 -33.88 7.11
N VAL A 118 25.70 -33.00 7.63
CA VAL A 118 27.11 -32.85 7.23
C VAL A 118 28.07 -33.46 8.25
N PRO A 119 29.27 -33.91 7.85
CA PRO A 119 30.25 -34.46 8.79
C PRO A 119 30.60 -33.47 9.90
N LEU A 120 30.59 -33.92 11.16
CA LEU A 120 30.84 -33.07 12.33
C LEU A 120 32.33 -32.71 12.49
N GLY A 121 33.25 -33.61 12.11
CA GLY A 121 34.69 -33.45 12.31
C GLY A 121 35.25 -32.12 11.79
N PRO A 122 35.00 -31.75 10.52
CA PRO A 122 35.40 -30.47 9.92
C PRO A 122 34.99 -29.22 10.68
N LEU A 123 33.98 -29.28 11.56
CA LEU A 123 33.45 -28.14 12.32
C LEU A 123 34.04 -28.02 13.73
N LEU A 124 34.73 -29.07 14.20
CA LEU A 124 35.34 -29.10 15.52
C LEU A 124 36.68 -28.38 15.52
N CYS A 125 37.17 -28.05 16.72
CA CYS A 125 38.47 -27.43 16.95
C CYS A 125 38.66 -26.04 16.33
N ARG A 126 37.57 -25.34 16.00
CA ARG A 126 37.60 -23.94 15.52
C ARG A 126 38.02 -23.01 16.66
N PRO A 127 38.95 -22.07 16.48
CA PRO A 127 39.15 -21.00 17.45
C PRO A 127 37.83 -20.26 17.74
N CYS A 128 37.55 -19.98 19.01
CA CYS A 128 36.34 -19.27 19.41
C CYS A 128 36.61 -18.35 20.60
N ALA A 129 35.79 -17.31 20.72
CA ALA A 129 35.72 -16.43 21.88
C ALA A 129 34.55 -16.81 22.79
N ASP A 130 33.40 -17.17 22.21
CA ASP A 130 32.22 -17.61 22.94
C ASP A 130 31.39 -18.64 22.15
N ASP A 131 30.31 -19.15 22.76
CA ASP A 131 29.45 -20.18 22.17
C ASP A 131 28.82 -19.72 20.83
N GLY A 132 28.69 -18.40 20.60
CA GLY A 132 28.21 -17.81 19.35
C GLY A 132 29.03 -18.21 18.13
N ASP A 133 30.36 -18.32 18.29
CA ASP A 133 31.28 -18.70 17.20
C ASP A 133 31.14 -20.17 16.77
N CYS A 134 30.50 -20.98 17.62
CA CYS A 134 30.31 -22.42 17.45
C CYS A 134 28.85 -22.81 17.14
N ASN A 135 27.92 -21.86 17.17
CA ASN A 135 26.49 -22.14 17.06
C ASN A 135 26.02 -22.60 15.67
N VAL A 136 26.86 -22.53 14.64
CA VAL A 136 26.55 -22.95 13.26
C VAL A 136 26.04 -24.41 13.19
N PHE A 137 26.44 -25.24 14.15
CA PHE A 137 26.00 -26.63 14.30
C PHE A 137 25.54 -26.96 15.74
N GLY A 138 25.20 -25.94 16.53
CA GLY A 138 24.88 -26.11 17.96
C GLY A 138 26.09 -26.52 18.83
N GLY A 139 27.29 -26.11 18.44
CA GLY A 139 28.52 -26.32 19.20
C GLY A 139 28.71 -25.34 20.36
N ALA A 140 29.73 -25.56 21.17
CA ALA A 140 30.08 -24.73 22.31
C ALA A 140 31.58 -24.44 22.36
N CYS A 141 31.93 -23.24 22.84
CA CYS A 141 33.31 -22.80 22.97
C CYS A 141 33.89 -23.25 24.31
N ARG A 142 34.85 -24.17 24.29
CA ARG A 142 35.41 -24.77 25.51
C ARG A 142 36.93 -24.78 25.47
N GLU A 143 37.55 -24.84 26.64
CA GLU A 143 39.00 -24.94 26.76
C GLU A 143 39.45 -26.37 26.41
N ILE A 144 40.20 -26.52 25.31
CA ILE A 144 40.72 -27.78 24.79
C ILE A 144 42.22 -27.60 24.55
N GLY A 145 43.05 -28.38 25.24
CA GLY A 145 44.51 -28.24 25.13
C GLY A 145 45.06 -26.87 25.56
N GLY A 146 44.33 -26.12 26.39
CA GLY A 146 44.71 -24.78 26.86
C GLY A 146 44.30 -23.62 25.96
N GLU A 147 43.50 -23.89 24.91
CA GLU A 147 42.96 -22.88 24.00
C GLU A 147 41.43 -22.97 23.93
N LEU A 148 40.75 -21.86 23.66
CA LEU A 148 39.31 -21.86 23.44
C LEU A 148 39.00 -22.35 22.03
N ARG A 149 38.29 -23.48 21.96
CA ARG A 149 38.00 -24.20 20.73
C ARG A 149 36.54 -24.67 20.69
N CYS A 150 35.94 -24.68 19.51
CA CYS A 150 34.60 -25.22 19.32
C CYS A 150 34.60 -26.74 19.48
N THR A 151 33.61 -27.24 20.21
CA THR A 151 33.31 -28.66 20.39
C THR A 151 31.80 -28.88 20.34
N ALA A 152 31.36 -30.12 20.19
CA ALA A 152 29.96 -30.51 20.24
C ALA A 152 29.68 -31.36 21.48
N SER A 153 28.44 -31.28 21.97
CA SER A 153 27.97 -32.22 22.99
C SER A 153 27.82 -33.63 22.40
N CYS A 154 28.02 -34.66 23.23
CA CYS A 154 27.94 -36.07 22.82
C CYS A 154 27.40 -36.96 23.94
N GLY A 155 26.95 -38.16 23.57
CA GLY A 155 26.39 -39.13 24.50
C GLY A 155 25.17 -38.58 25.24
N ASP A 156 25.02 -38.88 26.52
CA ASP A 156 23.86 -38.43 27.31
C ASP A 156 23.75 -36.90 27.48
N ALA A 157 24.84 -36.16 27.18
CA ALA A 157 24.86 -34.70 27.27
C ALA A 157 24.33 -34.02 26.00
N SER A 158 24.29 -34.71 24.86
CA SER A 158 23.68 -34.15 23.66
C SER A 158 22.16 -34.43 23.65
N PRO A 159 21.32 -33.46 23.26
CA PRO A 159 19.86 -33.64 23.21
C PRO A 159 19.43 -34.85 22.35
N ASP A 160 20.28 -35.19 21.39
CA ASP A 160 20.06 -36.13 20.32
C ASP A 160 20.89 -37.43 20.52
N ARG A 161 21.59 -37.57 21.66
CA ARG A 161 22.45 -38.73 22.05
C ARG A 161 23.52 -39.13 21.02
N ARG A 162 23.98 -38.15 20.27
CA ARG A 162 24.94 -38.27 19.17
C ARG A 162 26.33 -38.72 19.61
N GLY A 163 26.97 -39.55 18.77
CA GLY A 163 28.38 -39.90 18.87
C GLY A 163 29.36 -38.88 18.27
N CYS A 164 30.65 -39.01 18.60
CA CYS A 164 31.71 -38.16 18.06
C CYS A 164 32.27 -38.72 16.73
N PRO A 165 32.81 -37.85 15.85
CA PRO A 165 33.45 -38.27 14.61
C PRO A 165 34.76 -39.03 14.87
N GLU A 166 35.28 -39.71 13.84
CA GLU A 166 36.57 -40.42 13.92
C GLU A 166 37.70 -39.48 14.38
N GLY A 167 38.55 -39.97 15.29
CA GLY A 167 39.63 -39.17 15.91
C GLY A 167 39.20 -38.36 17.14
N TYR A 168 37.90 -38.32 17.45
CA TYR A 168 37.34 -37.67 18.63
C TYR A 168 36.71 -38.68 19.59
N ASP A 169 37.00 -38.53 20.87
CA ASP A 169 36.40 -39.31 21.95
C ASP A 169 35.33 -38.49 22.68
N CYS A 170 34.23 -39.14 23.04
CA CYS A 170 33.22 -38.53 23.90
C CYS A 170 33.69 -38.53 25.36
N ALA A 171 34.24 -37.41 25.81
CA ALA A 171 34.80 -37.25 27.14
C ALA A 171 34.10 -36.11 27.88
N GLY A 172 33.52 -36.41 29.05
CA GLY A 172 32.77 -35.41 29.82
C GLY A 172 31.52 -34.87 29.11
N GLY A 173 30.97 -35.62 28.16
CA GLY A 173 29.83 -35.21 27.34
C GLY A 173 30.18 -34.25 26.20
N LEU A 174 31.46 -34.10 25.87
CA LEU A 174 31.95 -33.28 24.75
C LEU A 174 32.84 -34.10 23.82
N CYS A 175 32.81 -33.79 22.52
CA CYS A 175 33.73 -34.37 21.55
C CYS A 175 35.11 -33.71 21.64
N LEU A 176 36.08 -34.43 22.17
CA LEU A 176 37.46 -33.97 22.31
C LEU A 176 38.38 -34.80 21.42
N PRO A 177 39.40 -34.22 20.77
CA PRO A 177 40.39 -35.00 20.05
C PRO A 177 41.02 -36.06 20.96
N ALA A 178 41.33 -37.24 20.44
CA ALA A 178 41.91 -38.33 21.23
C ALA A 178 43.23 -37.93 21.94
N GLY A 179 44.00 -37.00 21.36
CA GLY A 179 45.21 -36.42 21.96
C GLY A 179 44.97 -35.34 23.02
N GLY A 180 43.72 -34.92 23.22
CA GLY A 180 43.33 -33.91 24.22
C GLY A 180 43.59 -32.46 23.83
N SER A 181 44.06 -32.21 22.60
CA SER A 181 44.30 -30.87 22.06
C SER A 181 43.92 -30.79 20.59
N CYS A 182 43.65 -29.60 20.07
CA CYS A 182 43.40 -29.36 18.65
C CYS A 182 44.69 -29.19 17.82
N TRP A 183 45.85 -29.52 18.39
CA TRP A 183 47.13 -29.46 17.71
C TRP A 183 47.43 -30.81 17.06
N CYS A 184 47.74 -30.82 15.75
CA CYS A 184 48.06 -32.05 15.02
C CYS A 184 49.44 -32.60 15.40
N GLY A 185 49.47 -33.60 16.29
CA GLY A 185 50.66 -34.26 16.78
C GLY A 185 50.95 -35.63 16.18
N PRO A 186 52.18 -36.16 16.35
CA PRO A 186 52.51 -37.51 15.91
C PRO A 186 51.56 -38.57 16.50
N GLY A 187 51.05 -39.46 15.65
CA GLY A 187 50.09 -40.50 16.02
C GLY A 187 48.61 -40.09 15.99
N GLU A 188 48.30 -38.83 15.66
CA GLU A 188 46.92 -38.33 15.63
C GLU A 188 46.31 -38.34 14.23
N PHE A 189 45.00 -38.59 14.17
CA PHE A 189 44.21 -38.68 12.95
C PHE A 189 42.84 -38.08 13.21
N PHE A 190 42.60 -36.86 12.73
CA PHE A 190 41.31 -36.17 12.88
C PHE A 190 41.20 -35.00 11.89
N ALA A 191 39.98 -34.55 11.61
CA ALA A 191 39.71 -33.33 10.85
C ALA A 191 39.64 -32.12 11.80
N VAL A 192 40.17 -30.98 11.38
CA VAL A 192 40.12 -29.71 12.12
C VAL A 192 39.66 -28.59 11.22
N SER A 193 38.83 -27.70 11.76
CA SER A 193 38.44 -26.48 11.06
C SER A 193 39.58 -25.48 10.94
N CYS A 194 39.49 -24.63 9.92
CA CYS A 194 40.41 -23.53 9.68
C CYS A 194 39.68 -22.40 8.94
N ASP A 195 40.15 -21.16 9.10
CA ASP A 195 39.53 -20.02 8.42
C ASP A 195 40.18 -19.82 7.04
N LEU A 196 39.35 -19.73 6.00
CA LEU A 196 39.78 -19.43 4.63
C LEU A 196 39.36 -18.01 4.24
N PRO A 197 40.23 -17.23 3.58
CA PRO A 197 39.86 -15.92 3.08
C PRO A 197 38.97 -16.05 1.84
N THR A 198 37.88 -15.29 1.79
CA THR A 198 37.02 -15.23 0.60
C THR A 198 37.44 -14.10 -0.33
N PRO A 199 37.16 -14.18 -1.66
CA PRO A 199 37.49 -13.11 -2.61
C PRO A 199 36.89 -11.73 -2.26
N GLY A 200 35.76 -11.71 -1.54
CA GLY A 200 35.10 -10.50 -1.05
C GLY A 200 35.79 -9.84 0.16
N GLY A 201 36.89 -10.40 0.66
CA GLY A 201 37.61 -9.89 1.84
C GLY A 201 37.04 -10.35 3.18
N GLY A 202 36.19 -11.38 3.18
CA GLY A 202 35.69 -12.05 4.36
C GLY A 202 36.49 -13.31 4.71
N SER A 203 35.96 -14.11 5.64
CA SER A 203 36.45 -15.45 5.93
C SER A 203 35.30 -16.44 5.97
N CYS A 204 35.50 -17.62 5.41
CA CYS A 204 34.61 -18.77 5.41
C CYS A 204 35.26 -19.92 6.21
N LEU A 205 34.49 -20.97 6.48
CA LEU A 205 34.94 -22.12 7.23
C LEU A 205 35.52 -23.19 6.28
N GLY A 206 36.84 -23.38 6.32
CA GLY A 206 37.51 -24.51 5.68
C GLY A 206 37.81 -25.63 6.66
N HIS A 207 38.37 -26.73 6.15
CA HIS A 207 38.85 -27.84 6.95
C HIS A 207 40.22 -28.33 6.49
N ALA A 208 40.95 -28.94 7.43
CA ALA A 208 42.23 -29.58 7.19
C ALA A 208 42.28 -30.94 7.90
N GLU A 209 42.97 -31.89 7.27
CA GLU A 209 43.13 -33.26 7.74
C GLU A 209 44.46 -33.41 8.47
N CYS A 210 44.42 -33.81 9.74
CA CYS A 210 45.60 -34.24 10.48
C CYS A 210 45.88 -35.72 10.20
N ARG A 211 47.09 -36.04 9.74
CA ARG A 211 47.55 -37.43 9.55
C ARG A 211 48.95 -37.60 10.11
N ASP A 212 49.06 -38.30 11.25
CA ASP A 212 50.32 -38.62 11.92
C ASP A 212 51.21 -37.38 12.16
N GLY A 213 50.61 -36.29 12.64
CA GLY A 213 51.30 -35.03 12.93
C GLY A 213 51.55 -34.13 11.72
N VAL A 214 51.02 -34.49 10.54
CA VAL A 214 51.05 -33.64 9.34
C VAL A 214 49.64 -33.11 9.07
N LEU A 215 49.48 -31.79 9.17
CA LEU A 215 48.25 -31.10 8.82
C LEU A 215 48.22 -30.79 7.32
N SER A 216 47.12 -31.10 6.64
CA SER A 216 46.94 -30.72 5.23
C SER A 216 46.80 -29.20 5.06
N GLU A 217 46.77 -28.76 3.80
CA GLU A 217 46.28 -27.41 3.49
C GLU A 217 44.81 -27.28 3.92
N CYS A 218 44.43 -26.05 4.28
CA CYS A 218 43.05 -25.69 4.57
C CYS A 218 42.30 -25.56 3.24
N LEU A 219 41.19 -26.27 3.08
CA LEU A 219 40.37 -26.27 1.87
C LEU A 219 38.89 -26.14 2.22
N GLY A 220 38.13 -25.47 1.37
CA GLY A 220 36.67 -25.51 1.41
C GLY A 220 36.18 -26.91 1.05
N SER A 221 34.96 -27.25 1.47
CA SER A 221 34.28 -28.45 0.99
C SER A 221 33.51 -28.15 -0.29
N GLU A 222 33.01 -29.19 -0.96
CA GLU A 222 32.02 -29.00 -2.03
C GLU A 222 30.78 -28.30 -1.48
N GLU A 223 30.14 -27.47 -2.30
CA GLU A 223 28.87 -26.80 -1.95
C GLU A 223 27.80 -27.82 -1.60
N ILE A 224 27.14 -27.59 -0.48
CA ILE A 224 26.00 -28.34 0.03
C ILE A 224 24.91 -27.30 0.22
N CYS A 225 23.70 -27.53 -0.32
CA CYS A 225 22.61 -26.56 -0.23
C CYS A 225 22.22 -26.31 1.24
N ASP A 226 22.86 -25.35 1.89
CA ASP A 226 22.70 -25.10 3.32
C ASP A 226 22.74 -23.61 3.70
N GLU A 227 22.66 -22.74 2.69
CA GLU A 227 22.74 -21.29 2.78
C GLU A 227 24.10 -20.78 3.29
N ILE A 228 25.16 -21.60 3.16
CA ILE A 228 26.54 -21.25 3.53
C ILE A 228 27.48 -21.52 2.35
N ASP A 229 28.37 -20.56 2.07
CA ASP A 229 29.49 -20.71 1.13
C ASP A 229 30.53 -21.70 1.70
N ASN A 230 30.43 -22.98 1.31
CA ASN A 230 31.24 -24.08 1.82
C ASN A 230 32.60 -24.19 1.12
N ASP A 231 32.65 -23.83 -0.17
CA ASP A 231 33.84 -23.90 -1.02
C ASP A 231 34.69 -22.62 -0.97
N CYS A 232 34.16 -21.58 -0.30
CA CYS A 232 34.79 -20.30 -0.01
C CYS A 232 34.99 -19.37 -1.22
N ASN A 233 34.25 -19.57 -2.29
CA ASN A 233 34.41 -18.81 -3.53
C ASN A 233 33.71 -17.43 -3.48
N GLY A 234 32.91 -17.16 -2.46
CA GLY A 234 32.19 -15.90 -2.26
C GLY A 234 30.77 -15.88 -2.82
N VAL A 235 30.26 -17.00 -3.31
CA VAL A 235 28.87 -17.21 -3.72
C VAL A 235 28.31 -18.35 -2.87
N VAL A 236 27.16 -18.13 -2.27
CA VAL A 236 26.50 -19.14 -1.45
C VAL A 236 25.76 -20.13 -2.36
N ASP A 237 25.96 -21.43 -2.17
CA ASP A 237 25.23 -22.51 -2.83
C ASP A 237 25.33 -22.50 -4.36
N ASP A 238 26.48 -22.12 -4.92
CA ASP A 238 26.68 -21.93 -6.36
C ASP A 238 27.04 -23.21 -7.13
N PRO A 239 26.23 -24.26 -6.98
CA PRO A 239 25.68 -24.92 -8.16
C PRO A 239 24.15 -25.04 -8.11
N TYR A 240 23.53 -24.71 -6.98
CA TYR A 240 22.10 -24.86 -6.70
C TYR A 240 21.31 -23.59 -6.94
N VAL A 241 21.97 -22.42 -6.84
CA VAL A 241 21.39 -21.12 -7.14
C VAL A 241 21.80 -20.62 -8.53
N ASP A 242 20.95 -19.79 -9.12
CA ASP A 242 21.28 -19.07 -10.35
C ASP A 242 22.10 -17.79 -10.07
N VAL A 243 22.38 -17.02 -11.12
CA VAL A 243 23.14 -15.76 -11.02
C VAL A 243 22.48 -14.67 -10.14
N ARG A 244 21.23 -14.88 -9.72
CA ARG A 244 20.49 -14.00 -8.82
C ARG A 244 20.50 -14.50 -7.37
N GLY A 245 21.09 -15.66 -7.11
CA GLY A 245 21.05 -16.32 -5.80
C GLY A 245 19.73 -17.04 -5.54
N VAL A 246 18.96 -17.37 -6.58
CA VAL A 246 17.65 -18.04 -6.46
C VAL A 246 17.79 -19.51 -6.82
N TYR A 247 17.27 -20.39 -5.96
CA TYR A 247 17.25 -21.85 -6.18
C TYR A 247 16.31 -22.27 -7.30
N SER A 248 16.71 -22.04 -8.55
CA SER A 248 15.90 -22.26 -9.75
C SER A 248 16.54 -23.22 -10.75
N VAL A 249 17.80 -23.61 -10.53
CA VAL A 249 18.60 -24.39 -11.50
C VAL A 249 18.78 -25.85 -11.09
N ASP A 250 18.47 -26.19 -9.84
CA ASP A 250 18.51 -27.56 -9.35
C ASP A 250 17.12 -28.05 -8.94
N VAL A 251 16.69 -29.14 -9.57
CA VAL A 251 15.39 -29.77 -9.31
C VAL A 251 15.32 -30.37 -7.91
N HIS A 252 16.46 -30.66 -7.27
CA HIS A 252 16.52 -31.23 -5.93
C HIS A 252 16.45 -30.18 -4.79
N ASN A 253 16.52 -28.88 -5.13
CA ASN A 253 16.55 -27.78 -4.16
C ASN A 253 15.64 -26.61 -4.58
N CYS A 254 14.51 -26.88 -5.24
CA CYS A 254 13.69 -25.86 -5.87
C CYS A 254 13.07 -24.84 -4.90
N GLY A 255 13.45 -23.57 -5.04
CA GLY A 255 12.97 -22.46 -4.22
C GLY A 255 13.54 -22.40 -2.79
N ALA A 256 14.07 -23.51 -2.29
CA ALA A 256 14.78 -23.63 -1.02
C ALA A 256 15.51 -24.98 -0.93
N CYS A 257 16.56 -25.03 -0.11
CA CYS A 257 17.28 -26.28 0.12
C CYS A 257 16.40 -27.41 0.68
N GLY A 258 16.58 -28.59 0.10
CA GLY A 258 15.82 -29.81 0.40
C GLY A 258 14.43 -29.92 -0.23
N VAL A 259 14.03 -28.97 -1.10
CA VAL A 259 12.80 -29.06 -1.90
C VAL A 259 13.08 -29.79 -3.20
N ASP A 260 13.01 -31.12 -3.18
CA ASP A 260 13.35 -31.94 -4.35
C ASP A 260 12.11 -32.24 -5.17
N CYS A 261 11.93 -31.75 -6.40
CA CYS A 261 10.75 -31.99 -7.24
C CYS A 261 10.60 -33.42 -7.82
N THR A 262 11.62 -34.27 -7.73
CA THR A 262 11.66 -35.59 -8.37
C THR A 262 11.07 -36.74 -7.53
N THR A 263 10.96 -36.57 -6.22
CA THR A 263 10.44 -37.61 -5.31
C THR A 263 8.94 -37.92 -5.43
N THR A 264 8.19 -37.20 -6.29
CA THR A 264 6.80 -37.54 -6.62
C THR A 264 6.71 -38.09 -8.03
N SER A 265 6.10 -39.27 -8.14
CA SER A 265 5.69 -39.82 -9.42
C SER A 265 4.16 -39.67 -9.55
N LEU A 266 3.71 -38.62 -10.23
CA LEU A 266 2.34 -38.56 -10.72
C LEU A 266 2.25 -39.44 -11.98
N PRO A 267 1.25 -40.32 -12.12
CA PRO A 267 1.14 -41.19 -13.29
C PRO A 267 1.08 -40.40 -14.61
N GLY A 268 2.20 -40.40 -15.34
CA GLY A 268 2.30 -39.73 -16.65
C GLY A 268 2.69 -38.25 -16.61
N MET A 269 3.03 -37.69 -15.45
CA MET A 269 3.50 -36.30 -15.31
C MET A 269 4.87 -36.26 -14.63
N GLU A 270 5.77 -35.40 -15.14
CA GLU A 270 7.06 -35.07 -14.54
C GLU A 270 6.96 -33.68 -13.92
N LEU A 271 7.68 -33.43 -12.83
CA LEU A 271 7.75 -32.10 -12.20
C LEU A 271 9.12 -31.48 -12.47
N THR A 272 9.13 -30.15 -12.60
CA THR A 272 10.35 -29.35 -12.73
C THR A 272 10.33 -28.18 -11.75
N CYS A 273 11.48 -27.55 -11.57
CA CYS A 273 11.58 -26.30 -10.83
C CYS A 273 11.24 -25.11 -11.73
N GLY A 274 10.24 -24.31 -11.36
CA GLY A 274 9.82 -23.18 -12.18
C GLY A 274 8.75 -22.29 -11.53
N GLY A 275 8.04 -21.52 -12.35
CA GLY A 275 7.07 -20.51 -11.89
C GLY A 275 7.73 -19.15 -11.70
N ASP A 276 7.38 -18.44 -10.62
CA ASP A 276 7.97 -17.14 -10.29
C ASP A 276 9.51 -17.27 -10.24
N PRO A 277 10.25 -16.52 -11.06
CA PRO A 277 11.70 -16.68 -11.20
C PRO A 277 12.49 -16.16 -9.99
N TYR A 278 11.85 -15.56 -8.98
CA TYR A 278 12.42 -15.20 -7.68
C TYR A 278 11.85 -16.06 -6.52
N ALA A 279 10.83 -16.86 -6.80
CA ALA A 279 10.17 -17.72 -5.82
C ALA A 279 9.77 -19.07 -6.46
N PRO A 280 10.70 -19.79 -7.11
CA PRO A 280 10.36 -20.95 -7.89
C PRO A 280 9.82 -22.07 -6.99
N ARG A 281 9.00 -22.92 -7.58
CA ARG A 281 8.34 -24.05 -6.92
C ARG A 281 8.34 -25.26 -7.84
N CYS A 282 8.10 -26.42 -7.26
CA CYS A 282 7.81 -27.60 -8.06
C CYS A 282 6.48 -27.39 -8.78
N ARG A 283 6.51 -27.46 -10.11
CA ARG A 283 5.35 -27.39 -10.99
C ARG A 283 5.40 -28.50 -12.03
N ILE A 284 4.31 -28.73 -12.75
CA ILE A 284 4.30 -29.70 -13.84
C ILE A 284 5.30 -29.26 -14.92
N LEU A 285 6.15 -30.20 -15.34
CA LEU A 285 6.90 -30.10 -16.59
C LEU A 285 5.95 -30.45 -17.73
N CYS A 286 5.43 -29.43 -18.39
CA CYS A 286 4.52 -29.64 -19.51
C CYS A 286 5.28 -30.21 -20.71
N ALA A 287 4.64 -31.12 -21.46
CA ALA A 287 5.32 -31.82 -22.56
C ALA A 287 5.87 -30.87 -23.64
N ASP A 288 5.25 -29.70 -23.78
CA ASP A 288 5.59 -28.72 -24.81
C ASP A 288 6.80 -27.84 -24.42
N GLU A 289 7.21 -27.78 -23.15
CA GLU A 289 8.29 -26.86 -22.71
C GLU A 289 9.67 -27.52 -22.53
N VAL A 290 9.81 -28.80 -22.90
CA VAL A 290 11.06 -29.56 -22.74
C VAL A 290 12.21 -28.99 -23.61
N ASP A 291 11.90 -28.28 -24.68
CA ASP A 291 12.86 -27.54 -25.51
C ASP A 291 12.92 -26.03 -25.20
N GLY A 292 12.41 -25.66 -24.01
CA GLY A 292 12.26 -24.28 -23.54
C GLY A 292 10.92 -23.67 -23.95
N VAL A 293 10.49 -22.65 -23.22
CA VAL A 293 9.19 -22.00 -23.45
C VAL A 293 9.11 -21.33 -24.83
N GLN A 294 8.14 -21.72 -25.62
CA GLN A 294 7.83 -21.22 -26.96
C GLN A 294 6.35 -20.79 -27.08
N VAL A 295 6.08 -19.98 -28.11
CA VAL A 295 4.69 -19.59 -28.41
C VAL A 295 3.91 -20.81 -28.89
N GLY A 296 2.80 -21.10 -28.22
CA GLY A 296 1.95 -22.26 -28.45
C GLY A 296 2.03 -23.31 -27.34
N ASP A 297 3.06 -23.25 -26.51
CA ASP A 297 3.25 -24.21 -25.42
C ASP A 297 2.22 -24.01 -24.33
N ARG A 298 1.89 -25.09 -23.64
CA ARG A 298 1.06 -25.04 -22.45
C ARG A 298 1.91 -25.14 -21.19
N LEU A 299 1.72 -24.22 -20.25
CA LEU A 299 2.42 -24.20 -18.96
C LEU A 299 1.43 -24.37 -17.80
N ASP A 300 1.92 -24.92 -16.70
CA ASP A 300 1.33 -24.86 -15.36
C ASP A 300 1.68 -23.48 -14.76
N ALA A 301 0.78 -22.52 -14.91
CA ALA A 301 1.01 -21.10 -14.59
C ALA A 301 0.51 -20.73 -13.20
N ASP A 302 -0.61 -21.32 -12.76
CA ASP A 302 -1.11 -21.13 -11.40
C ASP A 302 -0.43 -22.02 -10.35
N LEU A 303 0.49 -22.91 -10.80
CA LEU A 303 1.25 -23.84 -9.98
C LEU A 303 0.37 -24.85 -9.24
N ASP A 304 -0.88 -24.99 -9.69
CA ASP A 304 -1.79 -26.02 -9.24
C ASP A 304 -1.67 -27.24 -10.15
N ILE A 305 -0.78 -28.14 -9.73
CA ILE A 305 -0.52 -29.45 -10.35
C ILE A 305 -1.82 -30.25 -10.62
N ALA A 306 -2.94 -29.87 -10.01
CA ALA A 306 -4.20 -30.54 -10.18
C ALA A 306 -4.92 -30.29 -11.49
N ASN A 307 -4.82 -29.06 -12.01
CA ASN A 307 -5.56 -28.67 -13.19
C ASN A 307 -4.74 -28.80 -14.48
N GLY A 308 -3.46 -29.19 -14.34
CA GLY A 308 -2.59 -29.60 -15.43
C GLY A 308 -1.82 -28.44 -16.04
N CYS A 309 -1.66 -28.48 -17.37
CA CYS A 309 -1.05 -27.39 -18.13
C CYS A 309 -2.18 -26.53 -18.72
N GLU A 310 -2.56 -25.46 -18.04
CA GLU A 310 -3.78 -24.67 -18.22
C GLU A 310 -3.54 -23.39 -19.02
N CYS A 311 -2.35 -22.80 -18.92
CA CYS A 311 -2.00 -21.57 -19.63
C CYS A 311 -1.39 -21.86 -21.01
N THR A 312 -1.69 -21.06 -22.03
CA THR A 312 -1.09 -21.19 -23.37
C THR A 312 -0.29 -19.95 -23.68
N VAL A 313 1.00 -20.14 -23.91
CA VAL A 313 1.94 -19.06 -24.20
C VAL A 313 1.59 -18.45 -25.56
N THR A 314 1.17 -17.20 -25.57
CA THR A 314 0.89 -16.47 -26.83
C THR A 314 1.97 -15.45 -27.17
N ALA A 315 2.83 -15.10 -26.21
CA ALA A 315 4.07 -14.35 -26.40
C ALA A 315 5.10 -14.74 -25.32
N ILE A 316 6.39 -14.58 -25.58
CA ILE A 316 7.46 -14.90 -24.61
C ILE A 316 7.69 -13.76 -23.61
N ASP A 317 7.46 -12.53 -24.07
CA ASP A 317 7.44 -11.35 -23.22
C ASP A 317 6.01 -10.80 -23.27
N ASP A 318 5.46 -10.50 -22.11
CA ASP A 318 4.24 -9.71 -21.97
C ASP A 318 4.59 -8.29 -21.49
N GLN A 319 3.79 -7.32 -21.91
CA GLN A 319 3.94 -5.92 -21.54
C GLN A 319 2.72 -5.51 -20.74
N ALA A 320 2.92 -4.59 -19.80
CA ALA A 320 1.84 -4.08 -18.96
C ALA A 320 0.51 -3.87 -19.70
N GLY A 321 -0.51 -4.60 -19.24
CA GLY A 321 -1.88 -4.59 -19.70
C GLY A 321 -2.19 -5.61 -20.80
N PRO A 322 -3.30 -5.44 -21.55
CA PRO A 322 -4.19 -4.29 -21.58
C PRO A 322 -5.13 -4.19 -20.37
N PHE A 323 -5.65 -2.99 -20.12
CA PHE A 323 -6.67 -2.78 -19.07
C PHE A 323 -7.94 -3.59 -19.31
N ASP A 324 -8.62 -3.91 -18.21
CA ASP A 324 -9.87 -4.66 -18.14
C ASP A 324 -9.72 -6.13 -18.57
N THR A 325 -8.56 -6.72 -18.24
CA THR A 325 -8.12 -8.06 -18.66
C THR A 325 -7.69 -8.89 -17.45
N TYR A 326 -7.79 -10.23 -17.56
CA TYR A 326 -7.59 -11.17 -16.46
C TYR A 326 -6.94 -12.48 -16.92
N GLY A 327 -6.22 -13.15 -16.03
CA GLY A 327 -5.62 -14.47 -16.26
C GLY A 327 -4.74 -14.51 -17.50
N ASN A 328 -4.85 -15.58 -18.29
CA ASN A 328 -4.01 -15.85 -19.47
C ASN A 328 -4.09 -14.79 -20.58
N GLU A 329 -5.12 -13.92 -20.59
CA GLU A 329 -5.18 -12.80 -21.54
C GLU A 329 -4.29 -11.62 -21.10
N LEU A 330 -3.93 -11.59 -19.82
CA LEU A 330 -3.05 -10.60 -19.21
C LEU A 330 -1.62 -11.15 -19.09
N ASP A 331 -1.46 -12.34 -18.49
CA ASP A 331 -0.21 -13.09 -18.41
C ASP A 331 -0.09 -14.00 -19.64
N VAL A 332 0.43 -13.44 -20.73
CA VAL A 332 0.49 -14.15 -22.02
C VAL A 332 1.74 -15.00 -22.19
N ASN A 333 2.73 -14.86 -21.30
CA ASN A 333 3.93 -15.68 -21.24
C ASN A 333 3.86 -16.75 -20.13
N CYS A 334 2.75 -16.79 -19.39
CA CYS A 334 2.42 -17.79 -18.37
C CYS A 334 3.47 -17.85 -17.25
N ASP A 335 4.03 -16.69 -16.87
CA ASP A 335 5.09 -16.59 -15.84
C ASP A 335 4.56 -16.24 -14.44
N GLY A 336 3.23 -16.13 -14.31
CA GLY A 336 2.51 -15.93 -13.06
C GLY A 336 2.11 -14.48 -12.78
N ALA A 337 2.40 -13.55 -13.68
CA ALA A 337 1.98 -12.16 -13.56
C ALA A 337 1.92 -11.44 -14.92
N ASP A 338 1.41 -10.21 -14.92
CA ASP A 338 1.56 -9.29 -16.05
C ASP A 338 2.93 -8.63 -16.04
N GLY A 339 3.61 -8.71 -17.18
CA GLY A 339 4.89 -8.11 -17.44
C GLY A 339 6.06 -9.03 -17.13
N VAL A 340 7.13 -8.92 -17.91
CA VAL A 340 8.32 -9.76 -17.73
C VAL A 340 8.87 -9.67 -16.30
N VAL A 341 8.67 -10.71 -15.49
CA VAL A 341 8.92 -10.66 -14.03
C VAL A 341 10.37 -10.30 -13.71
N VAL A 342 11.33 -10.86 -14.46
CA VAL A 342 12.77 -10.59 -14.29
C VAL A 342 13.21 -9.18 -14.73
N ARG A 343 12.29 -8.37 -15.26
CA ARG A 343 12.53 -6.98 -15.71
C ARG A 343 11.59 -5.98 -15.05
N SER A 344 10.93 -6.39 -13.98
CA SER A 344 9.84 -5.66 -13.37
C SER A 344 9.95 -5.68 -11.85
N LEU A 345 9.24 -4.77 -11.19
CA LEU A 345 9.07 -4.76 -9.74
C LEU A 345 7.58 -4.75 -9.40
N TYR A 346 7.21 -5.54 -8.40
CA TYR A 346 5.84 -5.71 -7.96
C TYR A 346 5.64 -5.14 -6.55
N VAL A 347 4.51 -4.49 -6.33
CA VAL A 347 4.20 -3.77 -5.09
C VAL A 347 2.80 -4.13 -4.61
N ALA A 348 2.67 -4.50 -3.33
CA ALA A 348 1.40 -4.80 -2.70
C ALA A 348 1.37 -4.29 -1.24
N PRO A 349 0.21 -3.92 -0.67
CA PRO A 349 0.14 -3.34 0.68
C PRO A 349 0.63 -4.27 1.79
N ASP A 350 0.57 -5.58 1.57
CA ASP A 350 1.02 -6.67 2.44
C ASP A 350 2.46 -7.11 2.16
N GLY A 351 3.16 -6.47 1.22
CA GLY A 351 4.56 -6.75 0.91
C GLY A 351 5.55 -6.26 1.98
N ASP A 352 6.85 -6.44 1.68
CA ASP A 352 7.99 -5.94 2.48
C ASP A 352 8.99 -5.25 1.54
N ASP A 353 9.45 -4.05 1.88
CA ASP A 353 10.44 -3.32 1.07
C ASP A 353 11.81 -4.04 0.98
N ALA A 354 12.07 -5.01 1.87
CA ALA A 354 13.22 -5.91 1.81
C ALA A 354 13.08 -7.04 0.78
N HIS A 355 11.87 -7.34 0.32
CA HIS A 355 11.64 -8.38 -0.70
C HIS A 355 12.29 -8.03 -2.05
N PRO A 356 12.56 -9.03 -2.91
CA PRO A 356 13.08 -8.80 -4.26
C PRO A 356 12.15 -7.96 -5.14
N GLY A 357 10.84 -7.95 -4.84
CA GLY A 357 9.83 -7.25 -5.62
C GLY A 357 9.30 -8.08 -6.78
N SER A 358 9.04 -9.37 -6.55
CA SER A 358 8.39 -10.29 -7.50
C SER A 358 6.88 -10.38 -7.20
N PRO A 359 6.07 -10.99 -8.09
CA PRO A 359 4.63 -11.19 -7.84
C PRO A 359 4.36 -11.91 -6.53
N PHE A 360 5.15 -12.93 -6.19
CA PHE A 360 5.02 -13.69 -4.95
C PHE A 360 5.64 -12.99 -3.74
N TYR A 361 6.70 -12.20 -3.95
CA TYR A 361 7.36 -11.38 -2.92
C TYR A 361 7.34 -9.90 -3.29
N PRO A 362 6.16 -9.26 -3.23
CA PRO A 362 6.03 -7.87 -3.60
C PRO A 362 6.69 -6.98 -2.55
N MET A 363 7.16 -5.81 -3.01
CA MET A 363 7.58 -4.72 -2.14
C MET A 363 6.37 -4.08 -1.48
N ARG A 364 6.57 -3.43 -0.33
CA ARG A 364 5.46 -2.80 0.41
C ARG A 364 5.07 -1.42 -0.13
N THR A 365 6.06 -0.61 -0.50
CA THR A 365 5.86 0.80 -0.87
C THR A 365 6.19 1.06 -2.33
N ILE A 366 5.42 1.93 -2.98
CA ILE A 366 5.65 2.28 -4.38
C ILE A 366 6.93 3.12 -4.48
N GLY A 367 7.19 3.99 -3.49
CA GLY A 367 8.40 4.80 -3.42
C GLY A 367 9.69 3.98 -3.39
N ALA A 368 9.74 2.89 -2.62
CA ALA A 368 10.91 2.00 -2.59
C ALA A 368 11.12 1.28 -3.92
N ALA A 369 10.04 0.77 -4.54
CA ALA A 369 10.11 0.13 -5.85
C ALA A 369 10.57 1.10 -6.94
N VAL A 370 10.04 2.33 -6.96
CA VAL A 370 10.46 3.37 -7.92
C VAL A 370 11.92 3.78 -7.73
N ALA A 371 12.41 3.84 -6.49
CA ALA A 371 13.82 4.11 -6.22
C ALA A 371 14.72 2.98 -6.78
N ARG A 372 14.36 1.71 -6.52
CA ARG A 372 15.06 0.54 -7.04
C ARG A 372 15.01 0.48 -8.58
N ALA A 373 13.84 0.74 -9.18
CA ALA A 373 13.68 0.85 -10.62
C ALA A 373 14.63 1.91 -11.20
N ALA A 374 14.69 3.10 -10.61
CA ALA A 374 15.54 4.18 -11.06
C ALA A 374 17.04 3.85 -10.98
N GLU A 375 17.48 3.18 -9.91
CA GLU A 375 18.87 2.69 -9.77
C GLU A 375 19.19 1.64 -10.84
N SER A 376 18.24 0.76 -11.13
CA SER A 376 18.42 -0.31 -12.14
C SER A 376 18.58 0.20 -13.57
N LEU A 377 18.12 1.41 -13.88
CA LEU A 377 18.16 1.99 -15.24
C LEU A 377 19.58 2.11 -15.81
N ALA A 378 20.60 2.15 -14.94
CA ALA A 378 22.00 2.22 -15.35
C ALA A 378 22.65 0.84 -15.57
N THR A 379 21.93 -0.25 -15.31
CA THR A 379 22.44 -1.62 -15.43
C THR A 379 22.15 -2.23 -16.81
N GLU A 380 22.73 -3.39 -17.11
CA GLU A 380 22.46 -4.11 -18.36
C GLU A 380 21.04 -4.69 -18.44
N ARG A 381 20.36 -4.85 -17.29
CA ARG A 381 19.01 -5.42 -17.17
C ARG A 381 18.13 -4.49 -16.33
N PRO A 382 17.61 -3.39 -16.92
CA PRO A 382 16.82 -2.42 -16.17
C PRO A 382 15.44 -2.99 -15.78
N LEU A 383 15.06 -2.75 -14.52
CA LEU A 383 13.76 -3.05 -13.90
C LEU A 383 12.82 -1.84 -14.03
N ALA A 384 12.54 -1.42 -15.27
CA ALA A 384 11.95 -0.12 -15.52
C ALA A 384 10.43 -0.05 -15.27
N ASP A 385 9.75 -1.20 -15.15
CA ASP A 385 8.32 -1.30 -14.90
C ASP A 385 8.03 -1.63 -13.43
N VAL A 386 7.09 -0.90 -12.82
CA VAL A 386 6.62 -1.07 -11.44
C VAL A 386 5.12 -1.34 -11.47
N PHE A 387 4.72 -2.56 -11.12
CA PHE A 387 3.35 -3.04 -11.07
C PHE A 387 2.80 -2.92 -9.65
N VAL A 388 1.65 -2.29 -9.48
CA VAL A 388 1.11 -1.91 -8.18
C VAL A 388 -0.28 -2.48 -8.00
N ALA A 389 -0.41 -3.37 -7.01
CA ALA A 389 -1.67 -3.96 -6.62
C ALA A 389 -2.64 -2.92 -6.02
N ALA A 390 -3.90 -3.32 -5.89
CA ALA A 390 -4.94 -2.52 -5.28
C ALA A 390 -4.61 -2.27 -3.80
N GLY A 391 -4.76 -1.02 -3.38
CA GLY A 391 -4.33 -0.64 -2.04
C GLY A 391 -4.34 0.85 -1.81
N THR A 392 -4.19 1.24 -0.55
CA THR A 392 -3.94 2.63 -0.17
C THR A 392 -2.50 2.77 0.29
N TYR A 393 -1.74 3.61 -0.40
CA TYR A 393 -0.33 3.88 -0.15
C TYR A 393 -0.20 5.32 0.35
N VAL A 394 0.23 5.47 1.61
CA VAL A 394 0.41 6.78 2.23
C VAL A 394 1.85 7.24 2.04
N GLU A 395 2.11 7.93 0.93
CA GLU A 395 3.43 8.38 0.54
C GLU A 395 3.37 9.48 -0.53
N VAL A 396 4.53 10.05 -0.88
CA VAL A 396 4.69 10.94 -2.03
C VAL A 396 5.40 10.18 -3.13
N LEU A 397 4.70 9.92 -4.24
CA LEU A 397 5.28 9.25 -5.38
C LEU A 397 6.10 10.23 -6.23
N ARG A 398 7.41 10.03 -6.26
CA ARG A 398 8.35 10.79 -7.09
C ARG A 398 8.84 9.88 -8.21
N VAL A 399 8.35 10.05 -9.44
CA VAL A 399 8.73 9.16 -10.57
C VAL A 399 9.84 9.81 -11.40
N PRO A 400 11.05 9.22 -11.44
CA PRO A 400 12.14 9.72 -12.28
C PRO A 400 11.90 9.47 -13.77
N ASP A 401 12.73 10.09 -14.61
CA ASP A 401 12.76 9.79 -16.05
C ASP A 401 13.09 8.31 -16.29
N GLY A 402 12.40 7.68 -17.25
CA GLY A 402 12.61 6.27 -17.63
C GLY A 402 11.89 5.21 -16.80
N VAL A 403 11.33 5.55 -15.64
CA VAL A 403 10.53 4.62 -14.81
C VAL A 403 9.07 4.63 -15.25
N ARG A 404 8.42 3.46 -15.20
CA ARG A 404 7.03 3.24 -15.60
C ARG A 404 6.27 2.62 -14.43
N VAL A 405 5.17 3.24 -14.02
CA VAL A 405 4.37 2.83 -12.86
C VAL A 405 2.95 2.51 -13.31
N HIS A 406 2.52 1.28 -13.05
CA HIS A 406 1.27 0.70 -13.49
C HIS A 406 0.46 0.28 -12.26
N GLY A 407 -0.63 0.99 -11.97
CA GLY A 407 -1.60 0.63 -10.93
C GLY A 407 -2.86 0.00 -11.52
N GLY A 408 -3.70 -0.53 -10.66
CA GLY A 408 -4.93 -1.20 -11.07
C GLY A 408 -4.88 -2.71 -11.03
N TYR A 409 -3.84 -3.31 -10.44
CA TYR A 409 -3.68 -4.76 -10.37
C TYR A 409 -4.43 -5.36 -9.20
N ARG A 410 -4.98 -6.57 -9.38
CA ARG A 410 -5.36 -7.45 -8.27
C ARG A 410 -4.09 -7.89 -7.53
N ASN A 411 -4.21 -8.32 -6.28
CA ASN A 411 -3.05 -8.70 -5.45
C ASN A 411 -2.24 -9.88 -5.99
N ASP A 412 -2.83 -10.70 -6.86
CA ASP A 412 -2.14 -11.80 -7.56
C ASP A 412 -1.53 -11.37 -8.90
N PHE A 413 -1.65 -10.08 -9.27
CA PHE A 413 -1.19 -9.49 -10.53
C PHE A 413 -1.77 -10.08 -11.82
N LEU A 414 -2.62 -11.10 -11.73
CA LEU A 414 -3.35 -11.74 -12.82
C LEU A 414 -4.69 -11.07 -13.15
N GLY A 415 -4.82 -9.79 -12.84
CA GLY A 415 -6.02 -9.01 -13.16
C GLY A 415 -5.74 -7.53 -13.14
N LEU A 416 -6.02 -6.84 -14.24
CA LEU A 416 -5.80 -5.41 -14.38
C LEU A 416 -7.11 -4.70 -14.70
N ALA A 417 -7.65 -3.97 -13.74
CA ALA A 417 -8.88 -3.19 -13.89
C ALA A 417 -8.87 -1.99 -12.92
N PRO A 418 -8.33 -0.82 -13.33
CA PRO A 418 -8.14 0.34 -12.45
C PRO A 418 -9.40 0.88 -11.77
N GLU A 419 -10.58 0.55 -12.31
CA GLU A 419 -11.89 0.90 -11.76
C GLU A 419 -12.39 -0.10 -10.69
N ALA A 420 -11.89 -1.34 -10.69
CA ALA A 420 -12.23 -2.39 -9.73
C ALA A 420 -11.15 -2.58 -8.66
N PHE A 421 -9.88 -2.46 -9.05
CA PHE A 421 -8.70 -2.70 -8.24
C PHE A 421 -8.01 -1.37 -7.95
N LEU A 422 -8.56 -0.59 -7.02
CA LEU A 422 -8.13 0.79 -6.84
C LEU A 422 -6.73 0.89 -6.21
N THR A 423 -5.77 1.45 -6.94
CA THR A 423 -4.46 1.86 -6.41
C THR A 423 -4.52 3.35 -6.03
N VAL A 424 -4.60 3.64 -4.73
CA VAL A 424 -4.76 5.00 -4.20
C VAL A 424 -3.48 5.45 -3.50
N VAL A 425 -2.90 6.56 -3.95
CA VAL A 425 -1.72 7.20 -3.34
C VAL A 425 -2.16 8.48 -2.64
N ILE A 426 -1.91 8.57 -1.33
CA ILE A 426 -2.31 9.70 -0.49
C ILE A 426 -1.04 10.35 0.07
N SER A 427 -0.84 11.63 -0.20
CA SER A 427 0.21 12.40 0.47
C SER A 427 -0.13 12.56 1.94
N ASP A 428 0.86 12.38 2.81
CA ASP A 428 0.72 12.69 4.24
C ASP A 428 0.65 14.21 4.48
N ASP A 429 0.06 14.61 5.60
CA ASP A 429 -0.06 16.03 5.99
C ASP A 429 1.30 16.66 6.36
N ALA A 430 2.32 15.83 6.62
CA ALA A 430 3.69 16.25 6.89
C ALA A 430 4.55 16.41 5.61
N SER A 431 3.97 16.17 4.43
CA SER A 431 4.68 16.12 3.16
C SER A 431 5.47 17.39 2.86
N SER A 432 6.74 17.19 2.50
CA SER A 432 7.60 18.25 1.95
C SER A 432 7.39 18.48 0.46
N ALA A 433 6.48 17.74 -0.19
CA ALA A 433 6.17 17.92 -1.59
C ALA A 433 5.59 19.33 -1.85
N PRO A 434 5.88 19.94 -3.01
CA PRO A 434 5.28 21.22 -3.37
C PRO A 434 3.76 21.18 -3.22
N GLY A 435 3.21 22.07 -2.38
CA GLY A 435 1.78 22.16 -2.11
C GLY A 435 1.13 20.89 -1.59
N GLY A 436 1.88 19.95 -0.98
CA GLY A 436 1.32 18.68 -0.52
C GLY A 436 0.95 17.69 -1.64
N ALA A 437 1.58 17.82 -2.82
CA ALA A 437 1.34 16.91 -3.94
C ALA A 437 1.65 15.45 -3.60
N ALA A 438 0.77 14.53 -3.99
CA ALA A 438 0.98 13.09 -3.90
C ALA A 438 1.78 12.53 -5.08
N LEU A 439 1.71 13.16 -6.25
CA LEU A 439 2.53 12.85 -7.41
C LEU A 439 3.51 13.99 -7.71
N VAL A 440 4.79 13.66 -7.87
CA VAL A 440 5.84 14.61 -8.24
C VAL A 440 6.60 14.09 -9.45
N LEU A 441 6.60 14.88 -10.52
CA LEU A 441 7.32 14.62 -11.77
C LEU A 441 8.19 15.83 -12.09
N ASP A 442 9.50 15.63 -12.16
CA ASP A 442 10.45 16.72 -12.46
C ASP A 442 11.41 16.30 -13.56
N ARG A 443 11.31 16.97 -14.73
CA ARG A 443 12.09 16.67 -15.94
C ARG A 443 11.95 15.22 -16.43
N ALA A 444 10.81 14.58 -16.14
CA ALA A 444 10.48 13.23 -16.61
C ALA A 444 9.88 13.26 -18.02
N GLY A 445 10.07 12.20 -18.81
CA GLY A 445 9.59 12.07 -20.19
C GLY A 445 10.64 12.42 -21.25
N VAL A 446 11.92 12.48 -20.90
CA VAL A 446 13.03 12.45 -21.86
C VAL A 446 13.17 11.04 -22.41
N THR A 447 13.15 10.05 -21.50
CA THR A 447 12.93 8.63 -21.79
C THR A 447 11.46 8.31 -21.56
N ARG A 448 10.96 7.21 -22.13
CA ARG A 448 9.56 6.78 -21.90
C ARG A 448 9.30 6.62 -20.40
N THR A 449 8.44 7.48 -19.86
CA THR A 449 7.98 7.47 -18.47
C THR A 449 6.47 7.36 -18.48
N VAL A 450 5.94 6.39 -17.74
CA VAL A 450 4.50 6.11 -17.68
C VAL A 450 4.05 6.18 -16.24
N VAL A 451 2.91 6.82 -15.99
CA VAL A 451 2.17 6.67 -14.73
C VAL A 451 0.73 6.38 -15.11
N GLU A 452 0.24 5.19 -14.79
CA GLU A 452 -1.09 4.78 -15.23
C GLU A 452 -1.88 3.94 -14.23
N GLY A 453 -3.20 4.05 -14.25
CA GLY A 453 -4.10 3.28 -13.38
C GLY A 453 -4.07 3.65 -11.89
N LEU A 454 -3.35 4.72 -11.49
CA LEU A 454 -3.30 5.20 -10.11
C LEU A 454 -4.27 6.36 -9.82
N GLN A 455 -4.70 6.48 -8.57
CA GLN A 455 -5.45 7.62 -8.05
C GLN A 455 -4.64 8.38 -7.00
N PHE A 456 -4.34 9.64 -7.26
CA PHE A 456 -3.57 10.50 -6.38
C PHE A 456 -4.47 11.45 -5.59
N ARG A 457 -4.24 11.55 -4.28
CA ARG A 457 -4.84 12.55 -3.40
C ARG A 457 -3.75 13.33 -2.67
N GLY A 458 -3.61 14.61 -3.02
CA GLY A 458 -2.75 15.53 -2.30
C GLY A 458 -3.24 15.83 -0.89
N ALA A 459 -2.31 16.27 -0.04
CA ALA A 459 -2.60 16.69 1.33
C ALA A 459 -3.36 18.03 1.37
N ASP A 460 -4.09 18.26 2.45
CA ASP A 460 -4.76 19.53 2.70
C ASP A 460 -3.71 20.61 3.04
N ALA A 461 -4.02 21.87 2.72
CA ALA A 461 -3.13 22.97 2.98
C ALA A 461 -2.93 23.15 4.50
N PRO A 462 -1.69 23.20 5.01
CA PRO A 462 -1.43 23.22 6.45
C PRO A 462 -1.79 24.55 7.12
N ALA A 463 -2.06 25.61 6.34
CA ALA A 463 -2.39 26.95 6.84
C ALA A 463 -3.11 27.82 5.80
N ALA A 464 -3.72 28.92 6.28
CA ALA A 464 -4.34 29.94 5.45
C ALA A 464 -3.36 30.56 4.44
N GLY A 465 -3.82 30.77 3.21
CA GLY A 465 -3.05 31.31 2.09
C GLY A 465 -2.04 30.33 1.46
N ARG A 466 -2.05 29.05 1.86
CA ARG A 466 -1.23 28.00 1.24
C ARG A 466 -2.02 27.22 0.18
N PRO A 467 -1.40 26.87 -0.95
CA PRO A 467 -2.04 26.02 -1.96
C PRO A 467 -2.02 24.55 -1.54
N ALA A 468 -2.95 23.77 -2.08
CA ALA A 468 -2.97 22.31 -2.04
C ALA A 468 -2.92 21.79 -3.48
N PHE A 469 -2.01 20.87 -3.78
CA PHE A 469 -1.81 20.27 -5.10
C PHE A 469 -2.07 18.76 -5.03
N GLY A 470 -2.67 18.18 -6.06
CA GLY A 470 -2.74 16.71 -6.20
C GLY A 470 -1.47 16.15 -6.84
N ALA A 471 -0.93 16.88 -7.82
CA ALA A 471 0.32 16.56 -8.50
C ALA A 471 1.13 17.84 -8.77
N TRP A 472 2.46 17.71 -8.83
CA TRP A 472 3.39 18.76 -9.24
C TRP A 472 4.27 18.25 -10.37
N ILE A 473 4.03 18.78 -11.58
CA ILE A 473 4.71 18.35 -12.81
C ILE A 473 5.51 19.53 -13.36
N ARG A 474 6.83 19.38 -13.44
CA ARG A 474 7.75 20.43 -13.90
C ARG A 474 8.57 19.97 -15.09
N SER A 475 8.58 20.78 -16.14
CA SER A 475 9.39 20.56 -17.35
C SER A 475 9.24 19.16 -17.95
N PRO A 476 8.02 18.66 -18.23
CA PRO A 476 7.82 17.33 -18.78
C PRO A 476 8.42 17.23 -20.20
N GLY A 477 9.04 16.10 -20.50
CA GLY A 477 9.48 15.74 -21.85
C GLY A 477 8.36 15.13 -22.68
N PRO A 478 8.58 14.93 -24.00
CA PRO A 478 7.55 14.47 -24.92
C PRO A 478 7.14 12.99 -24.74
N ALA A 479 7.91 12.20 -23.99
CA ALA A 479 7.66 10.77 -23.75
C ALA A 479 7.05 10.49 -22.35
N LEU A 480 6.51 11.51 -21.68
CA LEU A 480 5.74 11.34 -20.45
C LEU A 480 4.29 11.01 -20.79
N GLU A 481 3.79 9.88 -20.27
CA GLU A 481 2.42 9.43 -20.43
C GLU A 481 1.71 9.33 -19.07
N LEU A 482 0.57 10.00 -18.94
CA LEU A 482 -0.38 9.81 -17.84
C LEU A 482 -1.66 9.18 -18.40
N ARG A 483 -2.00 7.96 -18.00
CA ARG A 483 -3.13 7.19 -18.58
C ARG A 483 -4.02 6.64 -17.46
N ARG A 484 -5.34 6.75 -17.60
CA ARG A 484 -6.31 6.30 -16.58
C ARG A 484 -5.96 6.73 -15.14
N THR A 485 -5.33 7.90 -15.00
CA THR A 485 -4.90 8.45 -13.71
C THR A 485 -5.92 9.46 -13.21
N THR A 486 -6.32 9.34 -11.94
CA THR A 486 -7.13 10.38 -11.28
C THR A 486 -6.24 11.22 -10.37
N ILE A 487 -6.29 12.54 -10.46
CA ILE A 487 -5.52 13.44 -9.58
C ILE A 487 -6.49 14.36 -8.86
N ARG A 488 -6.51 14.29 -7.53
CA ARG A 488 -7.30 15.15 -6.65
C ARG A 488 -6.36 15.95 -5.75
N ALA A 489 -6.56 17.27 -5.71
CA ALA A 489 -5.91 18.10 -4.70
C ALA A 489 -6.58 17.92 -3.34
N GLY A 490 -5.84 18.21 -2.28
CA GLY A 490 -6.42 18.45 -0.96
C GLY A 490 -7.16 19.79 -0.91
N GLN A 491 -7.70 20.10 0.26
CA GLN A 491 -8.38 21.37 0.54
C GLN A 491 -7.36 22.50 0.61
N GLY A 492 -7.53 23.52 -0.25
CA GLY A 492 -6.72 24.74 -0.17
C GLY A 492 -6.97 25.52 1.12
N GLY A 493 -5.95 26.24 1.59
CA GLY A 493 -6.07 27.04 2.80
C GLY A 493 -6.99 28.23 2.58
N ALA A 494 -7.75 28.62 3.61
CA ALA A 494 -8.56 29.83 3.57
C ALA A 494 -7.71 31.05 3.18
N GLY A 495 -8.28 32.02 2.46
CA GLY A 495 -7.57 33.26 2.14
C GLY A 495 -7.11 33.99 3.41
N GLN A 496 -5.92 34.59 3.39
CA GLN A 496 -5.51 35.45 4.49
C GLN A 496 -6.29 36.76 4.42
N HIS A 497 -6.90 37.17 5.53
CA HIS A 497 -7.47 38.51 5.63
C HIS A 497 -6.34 39.54 5.50
N GLY A 498 -6.60 40.63 4.79
CA GLY A 498 -5.69 41.77 4.76
C GLY A 498 -5.46 42.30 6.19
N THR A 499 -4.32 42.95 6.42
CA THR A 499 -4.10 43.66 7.68
C THR A 499 -5.19 44.72 7.85
N ASN A 500 -5.77 44.80 9.05
CA ASN A 500 -6.72 45.86 9.38
C ASN A 500 -6.08 47.24 9.09
N GLY A 501 -6.84 48.14 8.47
CA GLY A 501 -6.44 49.55 8.40
C GLY A 501 -6.30 50.15 9.80
N ALA A 502 -5.50 51.21 9.93
CA ALA A 502 -5.38 51.92 11.21
C ALA A 502 -6.77 52.40 11.69
N ALA A 503 -7.10 52.16 12.95
CA ALA A 503 -8.37 52.60 13.53
C ALA A 503 -8.46 54.13 13.48
N GLY A 504 -9.57 54.66 12.96
CA GLY A 504 -9.91 56.07 13.13
C GLY A 504 -10.18 56.41 14.61
N VAL A 505 -10.09 57.69 14.98
CA VAL A 505 -10.38 58.15 16.35
C VAL A 505 -11.86 57.90 16.66
N GLY A 506 -12.16 57.19 17.76
CA GLY A 506 -13.52 56.89 18.21
C GLY A 506 -14.33 58.12 18.63
N PRO A 507 -15.66 57.98 18.80
CA PRO A 507 -16.53 59.10 19.13
C PRO A 507 -16.23 59.69 20.52
N THR A 508 -16.42 61.00 20.67
CA THR A 508 -16.23 61.69 21.96
C THR A 508 -17.31 61.34 23.00
N ALA A 509 -18.46 60.82 22.56
CA ALA A 509 -19.45 60.17 23.41
C ALA A 509 -20.10 59.01 22.65
N GLU A 510 -20.21 57.86 23.32
CA GLU A 510 -20.80 56.64 22.77
C GLU A 510 -22.31 56.80 22.54
N PRO A 511 -22.89 56.14 21.52
CA PRO A 511 -24.33 56.10 21.31
C PRO A 511 -25.06 55.44 22.49
N ALA A 512 -26.32 55.80 22.69
CA ALA A 512 -27.18 55.19 23.70
C ALA A 512 -28.29 54.36 23.05
N PRO A 513 -28.60 53.16 23.55
CA PRO A 513 -29.66 52.33 23.00
C PRO A 513 -31.03 53.00 23.19
N GLY A 514 -31.96 52.70 22.27
CA GLY A 514 -33.35 53.13 22.36
C GLY A 514 -34.10 52.46 23.51
N ALA A 515 -35.36 52.85 23.70
CA ALA A 515 -36.22 52.16 24.66
C ALA A 515 -36.41 50.69 24.23
N PRO A 516 -36.39 49.73 25.17
CA PRO A 516 -36.57 48.32 24.84
C PRO A 516 -37.94 48.06 24.22
N GLN A 517 -37.99 47.09 23.31
CA GLN A 517 -39.22 46.62 22.69
C GLN A 517 -40.24 46.16 23.73
N ARG A 518 -41.50 46.51 23.50
CA ARG A 518 -42.63 46.11 24.35
C ARG A 518 -43.89 46.00 23.50
N LEU A 519 -44.82 45.16 23.95
CA LEU A 519 -46.12 45.01 23.31
C LEU A 519 -46.91 46.32 23.39
N ALA A 520 -47.70 46.59 22.35
CA ALA A 520 -48.64 47.69 22.35
C ALA A 520 -49.76 47.44 23.38
N VAL A 521 -50.21 48.52 24.01
CA VAL A 521 -51.38 48.53 24.88
C VAL A 521 -52.61 48.73 24.01
N GLU A 522 -53.44 47.68 23.93
CA GLU A 522 -54.69 47.70 23.17
C GLU A 522 -55.83 48.34 23.97
N SER A 523 -56.79 48.95 23.25
CA SER A 523 -58.05 49.43 23.84
C SER A 523 -58.95 48.25 24.24
N SER A 524 -60.05 48.53 24.97
CA SER A 524 -61.06 47.51 25.30
C SER A 524 -61.76 46.88 24.09
N ARG A 525 -61.51 47.38 22.87
CA ARG A 525 -61.95 46.81 21.60
C ARG A 525 -60.84 46.07 20.84
N HIS A 526 -59.69 45.83 21.48
CA HIS A 526 -58.50 45.22 20.88
C HIS A 526 -57.91 46.07 19.73
N GLU A 527 -57.94 47.40 19.88
CA GLU A 527 -57.35 48.34 18.91
C GLU A 527 -56.04 48.93 19.46
N CYS A 528 -54.96 48.89 18.66
CA CYS A 528 -53.70 49.59 18.92
C CYS A 528 -53.89 51.07 18.58
N LEU A 529 -54.05 51.94 19.59
CA LEU A 529 -54.26 53.38 19.37
C LEU A 529 -52.96 54.17 19.52
N ARG A 530 -52.77 55.21 18.70
CA ARG A 530 -51.62 56.13 18.73
C ARG A 530 -51.64 57.03 19.98
N THR A 531 -51.12 56.53 21.09
CA THR A 531 -51.00 57.26 22.35
C THR A 531 -49.55 57.30 22.81
N ALA A 532 -49.20 58.22 23.72
CA ALA A 532 -47.85 58.28 24.28
C ALA A 532 -47.41 56.96 24.95
N GLU A 533 -48.38 56.16 25.40
CA GLU A 533 -48.20 54.83 25.98
C GLU A 533 -47.87 53.76 24.94
N ASN A 534 -47.96 54.03 23.64
CA ASN A 534 -47.63 53.11 22.55
C ASN A 534 -46.43 53.55 21.69
N VAL A 535 -45.79 54.67 22.05
CA VAL A 535 -44.53 55.11 21.42
C VAL A 535 -43.34 54.39 22.07
N VAL A 536 -42.46 53.84 21.24
CA VAL A 536 -41.14 53.30 21.60
C VAL A 536 -40.09 54.14 20.90
N ARG A 537 -39.26 54.85 21.67
CA ARG A 537 -38.29 55.80 21.10
C ARG A 537 -37.00 55.15 20.65
N GLY A 538 -36.51 55.59 19.49
CA GLY A 538 -35.20 55.24 18.96
C GLY A 538 -34.05 55.78 19.80
N GLY A 539 -32.92 55.07 19.74
CA GLY A 539 -31.69 55.39 20.47
C GLY A 539 -30.98 56.64 19.96
N ASP A 540 -30.15 57.23 20.81
CA ASP A 540 -29.37 58.42 20.46
C ASP A 540 -28.11 58.04 19.68
N GLY A 541 -27.82 58.79 18.62
CA GLY A 541 -26.60 58.63 17.83
C GLY A 541 -25.35 59.05 18.62
N GLY A 542 -24.22 58.42 18.32
CA GLY A 542 -22.94 58.76 18.94
C GLY A 542 -22.50 60.18 18.58
N ARG A 543 -21.91 60.90 19.54
CA ARG A 543 -21.50 62.29 19.35
C ARG A 543 -20.02 62.39 19.03
N SER A 544 -19.69 63.02 17.91
CA SER A 544 -18.31 63.18 17.48
C SER A 544 -18.06 64.53 16.83
N VAL A 545 -16.95 65.18 17.20
CA VAL A 545 -16.55 66.50 16.70
C VAL A 545 -15.13 66.42 16.17
N CYS A 546 -14.94 66.73 14.89
CA CYS A 546 -13.64 66.85 14.26
C CYS A 546 -13.29 68.32 14.11
N GLY A 547 -12.47 68.87 15.01
CA GLY A 547 -12.16 70.30 15.04
C GLY A 547 -13.37 71.12 15.50
N THR A 548 -13.92 71.99 14.64
CA THR A 548 -15.17 72.74 14.89
C THR A 548 -16.39 72.14 14.18
N VAL A 549 -16.21 71.03 13.46
CA VAL A 549 -17.25 70.41 12.64
C VAL A 549 -17.87 69.24 13.41
N ASP A 550 -19.16 69.34 13.67
CA ASP A 550 -19.96 68.26 14.26
C ASP A 550 -20.28 67.21 13.19
N VAL A 551 -19.87 65.96 13.43
CA VAL A 551 -20.08 64.80 12.55
C VAL A 551 -20.87 63.71 13.27
N SER A 552 -21.65 64.09 14.28
CA SER A 552 -22.42 63.15 15.10
C SER A 552 -23.43 62.35 14.26
N GLY A 553 -23.68 61.13 14.72
CA GLY A 553 -24.70 60.26 14.14
C GLY A 553 -26.11 60.81 14.37
N GLY A 554 -27.03 60.51 13.45
CA GLY A 554 -28.45 60.79 13.63
C GLY A 554 -29.06 59.87 14.69
N ARG A 555 -30.20 60.29 15.26
CA ARG A 555 -30.99 59.45 16.17
C ARG A 555 -31.65 58.30 15.39
N GLY A 556 -31.83 57.14 16.02
CA GLY A 556 -32.67 56.05 15.50
C GLY A 556 -34.13 56.47 15.36
N GLY A 557 -34.87 55.80 14.48
CA GLY A 557 -36.31 56.06 14.27
C GLY A 557 -37.18 55.57 15.45
N ASP A 558 -38.34 56.21 15.65
CA ASP A 558 -39.32 55.80 16.65
C ASP A 558 -40.31 54.77 16.06
N ALA A 559 -41.01 54.02 16.93
CA ALA A 559 -42.12 53.14 16.58
C ALA A 559 -43.38 53.49 17.40
N ASP A 560 -44.57 53.38 16.80
CA ASP A 560 -45.87 53.72 17.41
C ASP A 560 -47.03 52.92 16.76
N CYS A 561 -48.22 52.92 17.37
CA CYS A 561 -49.46 52.37 16.82
C CYS A 561 -50.09 53.34 15.79
N SER A 562 -49.72 53.27 14.51
CA SER A 562 -50.36 54.04 13.45
C SER A 562 -51.38 53.23 12.64
N SER A 563 -52.22 53.92 11.85
CA SER A 563 -53.18 53.28 10.96
C SER A 563 -52.48 52.70 9.73
N TYR A 564 -52.95 51.52 9.28
CA TYR A 564 -52.52 50.73 8.11
C TYR A 564 -51.77 51.53 7.01
N ASP A 565 -50.58 51.03 6.65
CA ASP A 565 -49.77 51.44 5.47
C ASP A 565 -49.04 52.80 5.53
N GLN A 566 -48.71 53.30 6.72
CA GLN A 566 -47.85 54.47 6.89
C GLN A 566 -46.53 54.12 7.59
N ARG A 567 -45.39 54.51 6.98
CA ARG A 567 -44.08 54.50 7.65
C ARG A 567 -44.03 55.64 8.65
N GLU A 568 -43.60 55.34 9.87
CA GLU A 568 -43.53 56.35 10.93
C GLU A 568 -42.31 57.27 10.80
N GLY A 569 -42.39 58.41 11.52
CA GLY A 569 -41.45 59.51 11.43
C GLY A 569 -39.98 59.09 11.58
N THR A 570 -39.15 59.54 10.65
CA THR A 570 -37.70 59.33 10.69
C THR A 570 -37.08 60.01 11.91
N GLY A 571 -36.08 59.39 12.52
CA GLY A 571 -35.28 59.99 13.57
C GLY A 571 -34.66 61.32 13.13
N GLU A 572 -34.28 62.18 14.08
CA GLU A 572 -33.63 63.45 13.76
C GLU A 572 -32.23 63.20 13.18
N ALA A 573 -31.94 63.84 12.05
CA ALA A 573 -30.59 63.84 11.48
C ALA A 573 -29.61 64.59 12.40
N GLY A 574 -28.36 64.14 12.44
CA GLY A 574 -27.28 64.84 13.11
C GLY A 574 -27.10 66.26 12.55
N ARG A 575 -26.75 67.22 13.41
CA ARG A 575 -26.57 68.62 12.99
C ARG A 575 -25.38 68.74 12.04
N SER A 576 -25.61 69.31 10.85
CA SER A 576 -24.58 69.46 9.82
C SER A 576 -23.66 70.65 10.13
N GLY A 577 -22.34 70.43 10.14
CA GLY A 577 -21.34 71.48 10.36
C GLY A 577 -20.98 72.33 9.12
N GLY A 578 -21.79 72.29 8.05
CA GLY A 578 -21.57 73.03 6.80
C GLY A 578 -21.49 72.15 5.54
N ALA A 579 -21.33 72.78 4.38
CA ALA A 579 -21.30 72.15 3.06
C ALA A 579 -20.00 71.34 2.83
N GLY A 580 -19.96 70.12 3.36
CA GLY A 580 -18.82 69.21 3.19
C GLY A 580 -18.81 68.01 4.15
N ALA A 581 -19.61 68.05 5.22
CA ALA A 581 -19.78 66.94 6.15
C ALA A 581 -21.21 66.92 6.69
N PRO A 582 -22.20 66.38 5.95
CA PRO A 582 -23.54 66.21 6.49
C PRO A 582 -23.49 65.25 7.69
N GLY A 583 -24.12 65.66 8.79
CA GLY A 583 -24.35 64.78 9.95
C GLY A 583 -25.15 63.55 9.53
N GLY A 584 -25.07 62.49 10.35
CA GLY A 584 -25.71 61.22 10.03
C GLY A 584 -27.21 61.37 9.80
N ALA A 585 -27.75 60.79 8.74
CA ALA A 585 -29.19 60.79 8.52
C ALA A 585 -29.89 60.04 9.66
N GLY A 586 -31.01 60.57 10.15
CA GLY A 586 -31.78 59.88 11.17
C GLY A 586 -32.38 58.58 10.64
N GLY A 587 -32.55 57.60 11.53
CA GLY A 587 -33.03 56.27 11.17
C GLY A 587 -34.47 56.30 10.66
N LEU A 588 -34.82 55.40 9.74
CA LEU A 588 -36.22 55.26 9.31
C LEU A 588 -37.10 54.80 10.48
N GLY A 589 -38.31 55.35 10.63
CA GLY A 589 -39.26 54.86 11.64
C GLY A 589 -39.68 53.41 11.34
N GLY A 590 -40.06 52.68 12.39
CA GLY A 590 -40.56 51.31 12.27
C GLY A 590 -41.94 51.26 11.59
N TYR A 591 -42.43 50.05 11.31
CA TYR A 591 -43.79 49.84 10.79
C TYR A 591 -44.44 48.59 11.40
N GLY A 592 -45.77 48.60 11.49
CA GLY A 592 -46.57 47.48 12.01
C GLY A 592 -46.66 46.31 11.03
N ALA A 593 -46.96 45.11 11.55
CA ALA A 593 -47.04 43.87 10.76
C ALA A 593 -48.21 43.90 9.74
N GLN A 594 -47.99 43.40 8.53
CA GLN A 594 -49.03 43.18 7.52
C GLN A 594 -49.61 41.76 7.59
N GLY A 595 -50.93 41.64 7.54
CA GLY A 595 -51.60 40.35 7.33
C GLY A 595 -53.02 40.52 6.77
N PRO A 596 -53.46 39.72 5.78
CA PRO A 596 -54.82 39.81 5.29
C PRO A 596 -55.79 39.20 6.31
N THR A 597 -56.66 40.00 6.90
CA THR A 597 -57.84 39.50 7.60
C THR A 597 -59.07 39.63 6.71
N PHE A 598 -59.41 38.55 6.02
CA PHE A 598 -60.79 38.33 5.58
C PHE A 598 -61.26 36.97 6.08
N GLY A 599 -62.22 37.01 7.00
CA GLY A 599 -62.93 35.83 7.48
C GLY A 599 -64.04 36.26 8.43
N VAL A 600 -65.28 36.17 7.95
CA VAL A 600 -66.47 36.18 8.81
C VAL A 600 -66.66 34.75 9.33
N CYS A 601 -66.76 34.59 10.65
CA CYS A 601 -67.19 33.35 11.28
C CYS A 601 -68.44 33.63 12.12
N GLU A 602 -69.58 33.11 11.69
CA GLU A 602 -70.73 32.89 12.56
C GLU A 602 -70.54 31.55 13.28
N GLU A 603 -70.26 31.65 14.59
CA GLU A 603 -70.37 30.62 15.62
C GLU A 603 -69.63 29.26 15.51
N TYR A 604 -68.75 29.07 16.51
CA TYR A 604 -68.15 27.85 17.06
C TYR A 604 -67.03 27.11 16.29
N VAL A 605 -65.81 27.57 16.59
CA VAL A 605 -64.50 26.87 16.66
C VAL A 605 -63.90 26.37 15.34
N CYS A 606 -62.88 27.08 14.84
CA CYS A 606 -61.89 26.54 13.91
C CYS A 606 -60.53 26.34 14.62
N CYS A 607 -60.17 25.08 14.87
CA CYS A 607 -58.77 24.68 15.06
C CYS A 607 -58.22 24.20 13.71
N GLY A 608 -57.11 24.80 13.27
CA GLY A 608 -56.23 24.21 12.26
C GLY A 608 -56.50 24.62 10.81
N VAL A 609 -55.47 25.23 10.22
CA VAL A 609 -55.22 25.47 8.79
C VAL A 609 -55.96 26.65 8.15
N PHE A 610 -55.40 27.84 8.33
CA PHE A 610 -55.52 28.92 7.35
C PHE A 610 -54.42 28.73 6.29
N SER A 611 -54.81 28.70 5.02
CA SER A 611 -53.87 28.83 3.91
C SER A 611 -53.36 30.26 3.88
N VAL A 612 -52.17 30.45 4.41
CA VAL A 612 -51.41 31.69 4.37
C VAL A 612 -50.61 31.75 3.08
N LEU A 613 -50.78 32.85 2.33
CA LEU A 613 -49.78 33.21 1.32
C LEU A 613 -48.46 33.49 2.05
N PRO A 614 -47.28 33.20 1.45
CA PRO A 614 -46.01 33.15 2.19
C PRO A 614 -45.48 34.53 2.63
N GLU A 615 -46.09 35.62 2.20
CA GLU A 615 -45.60 36.96 2.48
C GLU A 615 -46.34 37.57 3.68
N TYR A 616 -45.80 37.30 4.85
CA TYR A 616 -45.99 38.14 6.03
C TYR A 616 -44.80 39.09 6.13
N GLU A 617 -45.03 40.41 6.05
CA GLU A 617 -44.06 41.36 6.59
C GLU A 617 -44.31 41.50 8.09
N LEU A 618 -43.43 40.90 8.88
CA LEU A 618 -43.41 41.08 10.34
C LEU A 618 -43.16 42.57 10.65
N ALA A 619 -43.70 43.04 11.78
CA ALA A 619 -43.38 44.38 12.27
C ALA A 619 -41.85 44.52 12.35
N ALA A 620 -41.33 45.59 11.76
CA ALA A 620 -39.90 45.84 11.72
C ALA A 620 -39.55 47.03 12.62
N ASP A 621 -38.44 46.88 13.33
CA ASP A 621 -37.87 47.93 14.16
C ASP A 621 -37.56 49.18 13.33
N GLY A 622 -37.55 50.34 13.99
CA GLY A 622 -36.98 51.54 13.41
C GLY A 622 -35.51 51.28 13.01
N GLY A 623 -35.15 51.70 11.81
CA GLY A 623 -33.78 51.55 11.32
C GLY A 623 -32.79 52.37 12.15
N ASN A 624 -31.55 51.91 12.22
CA ASN A 624 -30.46 52.70 12.79
C ASN A 624 -30.28 53.99 11.98
N GLY A 625 -29.95 55.10 12.67
CA GLY A 625 -29.44 56.28 12.00
C GLY A 625 -28.14 55.95 11.24
N ALA A 626 -27.93 56.58 10.09
CA ALA A 626 -26.69 56.45 9.36
C ALA A 626 -25.57 57.20 10.10
N ASN A 627 -24.34 56.72 9.98
CA ASN A 627 -23.17 57.46 10.42
C ASN A 627 -23.09 58.80 9.66
N GLY A 628 -22.55 59.84 10.31
CA GLY A 628 -22.13 61.06 9.59
C GLY A 628 -21.07 60.71 8.54
N ALA A 629 -21.04 61.47 7.44
CA ALA A 629 -19.97 61.31 6.47
C ALA A 629 -18.63 61.72 7.14
N PRO A 630 -17.52 60.99 6.90
CA PRO A 630 -16.22 61.42 7.39
C PRO A 630 -15.93 62.84 6.88
N GLY A 631 -15.44 63.72 7.76
CA GLY A 631 -15.05 65.06 7.35
C GLY A 631 -13.95 64.98 6.27
N THR A 632 -14.05 65.80 5.24
CA THR A 632 -12.96 65.91 4.25
C THR A 632 -11.70 66.42 4.94
N ALA A 633 -10.55 65.79 4.66
CA ALA A 633 -9.25 66.26 5.13
C ALA A 633 -9.08 67.75 4.76
N GLY A 634 -8.64 68.58 5.72
CA GLY A 634 -8.34 69.98 5.46
C GLY A 634 -7.30 70.12 4.35
N VAL A 635 -7.42 71.16 3.53
CA VAL A 635 -6.48 71.47 2.45
C VAL A 635 -5.10 71.70 3.08
N GLY A 636 -4.21 70.72 2.99
CA GLY A 636 -2.82 70.89 3.38
C GLY A 636 -2.17 71.97 2.53
N CYS A 637 -1.33 72.80 3.16
CA CYS A 637 -0.63 73.91 2.51
C CYS A 637 0.09 73.46 1.24
N ALA A 638 -0.09 74.23 0.15
CA ALA A 638 0.72 74.16 -1.05
C ALA A 638 1.94 75.09 -0.90
N ASP A 639 3.13 74.53 -0.68
CA ASP A 639 4.28 74.64 -1.61
C ASP A 639 5.49 73.79 -1.08
N PRO A 640 6.33 73.24 -1.98
CA PRO A 640 7.42 72.31 -1.73
C PRO A 640 8.76 73.05 -1.52
N LEU A 641 9.75 72.32 -0.98
CA LEU A 641 11.10 72.76 -0.56
C LEU A 641 11.10 73.37 0.85
N GLY A 642 11.66 72.74 1.89
CA GLY A 642 12.71 71.71 1.89
C GLY A 642 12.24 70.28 1.87
#